data_AF-A0A016VNK2-F1
#
_entry.id   AF-A0A016VNK2-F1
#
_cell.length_a   1.000
_cell.length_b   1.000
_cell.length_c   1.000
_cell.angle_alpha   90.00
_cell.angle_beta   90.00
_cell.angle_gamma   90.00
#
_symmetry.space_group_name_H-M   'P 1'
#
loop_
_entity.id
_entity.type
_entity.pdbx_description
1 polymer ?
#
loop_
_entity_poly.entity_id
_entity_poly.type
_entity_poly.pdbx_seq_one_letter_code
_entity_poly.pdbx_strand_id
1 'polypeptide(L)'
;MFRGRAHSSDDDDEPSEATIQLNSKLTADFRKAFPLRNESARKVVPVATPSLTQISKRLNFDDSFSLPTVINPNVKILELKEEVDSFKTQLSSAQKEIERLKKAEMDGKSRCEQLLLEIVDLKKELIRRSHCTALDEARHELNEMMVHSRDEWQEAATRFHRYFQCAKARLSVAESEIRSRGLLNEDMKLALSSAWTSTEYRTESVHHENLRELLQNAAATLEELDKDVETNEGELDDDLAEESTQKSPIFDGDEACELSATDTAMIAEGEQGSNIFREPSPIPSFAAGEGNHSILSNMSESILNSTLANTSIDYEKDERIQRLELENSQLKDRVTVLFDRAQKSMLMEEKKNSAEQKYHLLERKMEEILGELNSLRSACAKKMFDVTDTTSQSRAAEIMKRIQDLNDKTENLQEELETTRSEADNARNHVESLTRERDTLLRKIDHLTKTTEDLRKSLADEKELCSSLSSSLEEKTSAMESLELELNSLRSQTKSLEYKLSEANEAMKNLEAQLQAAKGEPTDAGDETQILHLRNNPLQCAMDEFASDAERERQRKRKADETLSHGEPSEAKRAREEQIHALETQLKKSEREKEQALRLQADFAKKYREITTTLTGYQIKLKDIEEGICCVNSVYDEMEKQFVFKYNADTGIVDLLDVGQDVLSQGRPWEYEMQK
;
A
#
# COMPACT_ATOMS: atom_id res chain seq x y z
N MET A 1 50.96 27.97 38.58
CA MET A 1 50.57 27.53 39.94
C MET A 1 49.05 27.48 39.95
N PHE A 2 48.27 26.41 40.13
CA PHE A 2 48.35 25.02 40.62
C PHE A 2 47.38 24.21 39.72
N ARG A 3 47.73 23.08 39.09
CA ARG A 3 47.80 21.67 39.57
C ARG A 3 46.49 21.09 40.15
N GLY A 4 46.00 20.04 39.49
CA GLY A 4 45.20 18.94 40.07
C GLY A 4 44.21 18.36 39.06
N ARG A 5 44.04 17.06 38.84
CA ARG A 5 44.78 15.84 39.22
C ARG A 5 44.10 14.73 38.38
N ALA A 6 44.89 13.91 37.68
CA ALA A 6 44.40 12.72 37.02
C ALA A 6 44.01 11.65 38.06
N HIS A 7 42.86 11.00 37.84
CA HIS A 7 42.54 9.70 38.42
C HIS A 7 42.23 8.75 37.27
N SER A 8 43.15 7.79 37.09
CA SER A 8 43.02 6.57 36.32
C SER A 8 42.23 5.55 37.13
N SER A 9 41.12 5.06 36.57
CA SER A 9 40.55 3.76 36.91
C SER A 9 40.53 2.96 35.61
N ASP A 10 41.58 2.17 35.42
CA ASP A 10 41.54 0.99 34.55
C ASP A 10 40.57 0.01 35.22
N ASP A 11 39.36 -0.10 34.67
CA ASP A 11 38.51 -1.27 34.86
C ASP A 11 38.38 -1.91 33.47
N ASP A 12 39.03 -3.07 33.33
CA ASP A 12 38.91 -3.94 32.17
C ASP A 12 37.46 -4.44 32.06
N ASP A 13 36.68 -3.85 31.14
CA ASP A 13 35.37 -4.35 30.75
C ASP A 13 35.52 -5.66 29.95
N GLU A 14 35.72 -6.78 30.64
CA GLU A 14 35.52 -8.10 30.05
C GLU A 14 34.04 -8.26 29.65
N PRO A 15 33.74 -8.63 28.39
CA PRO A 15 32.36 -8.78 27.95
C PRO A 15 31.66 -9.90 28.73
N SER A 16 30.47 -9.61 29.25
CA SER A 16 29.70 -10.53 30.08
C SER A 16 29.50 -11.91 29.44
N GLU A 17 29.47 -12.96 30.26
CA GLU A 17 29.37 -14.37 29.84
C GLU A 17 28.19 -14.64 28.88
N ALA A 18 27.08 -13.91 29.04
CA ALA A 18 25.94 -13.96 28.13
C ALA A 18 26.28 -13.48 26.70
N THR A 19 27.12 -12.44 26.58
CA THR A 19 27.59 -11.88 25.30
C THR A 19 28.57 -12.84 24.62
N ILE A 20 29.44 -13.50 25.40
CA ILE A 20 30.35 -14.52 24.90
C ILE A 20 29.58 -15.75 24.40
N GLN A 21 28.57 -16.21 25.13
CA GLN A 21 27.73 -17.34 24.73
C GLN A 21 26.88 -17.00 23.49
N LEU A 22 26.30 -15.80 23.41
CA LEU A 22 25.53 -15.34 22.25
C LEU A 22 26.41 -15.25 21.00
N ASN A 23 27.61 -14.67 21.10
CA ASN A 23 28.57 -14.60 20.00
C ASN A 23 29.04 -15.98 19.57
N SER A 24 29.28 -16.89 20.52
CA SER A 24 29.67 -18.28 20.20
C SER A 24 28.56 -19.02 19.45
N LYS A 25 27.29 -18.79 19.82
CA LYS A 25 26.12 -19.40 19.20
C LYS A 25 25.86 -18.83 17.80
N LEU A 26 25.93 -17.51 17.65
CA LEU A 26 25.86 -16.83 16.35
C LEU A 26 26.96 -17.28 15.38
N THR A 27 28.19 -17.45 15.90
CA THR A 27 29.31 -17.93 15.09
C THR A 27 29.13 -19.40 14.70
N ALA A 28 28.57 -20.23 15.57
CA ALA A 28 28.25 -21.62 15.27
C ALA A 28 27.13 -21.74 14.23
N ASP A 29 26.07 -20.93 14.35
CA ASP A 29 24.97 -20.89 13.39
C ASP A 29 25.44 -20.35 12.03
N PHE A 30 26.36 -19.39 12.01
CA PHE A 30 26.98 -18.89 10.78
C PHE A 30 27.85 -19.95 10.08
N ARG A 31 28.67 -20.69 10.83
CA ARG A 31 29.49 -21.80 10.27
C ARG A 31 28.63 -22.98 9.80
N LYS A 32 27.45 -23.17 10.38
CA LYS A 32 26.48 -24.19 9.97
C LYS A 32 25.71 -23.78 8.71
N ALA A 33 25.41 -22.49 8.55
CA ALA A 33 24.79 -21.93 7.34
C ALA A 33 25.76 -21.85 6.15
N PHE A 34 27.07 -21.70 6.42
CA PHE A 34 28.11 -21.61 5.38
C PHE A 34 29.31 -22.54 5.69
N PRO A 35 29.24 -23.83 5.32
CA PRO A 35 30.37 -24.74 5.47
C PRO A 35 31.48 -24.34 4.50
N LEU A 36 32.49 -23.63 4.98
CA LEU A 36 33.70 -23.37 4.21
C LEU A 36 34.37 -24.70 3.87
N ARG A 37 34.54 -24.99 2.57
CA ARG A 37 35.35 -26.12 2.10
C ARG A 37 36.75 -26.00 2.71
N ASN A 38 37.17 -27.03 3.43
CA ASN A 38 38.53 -27.15 3.94
C ASN A 38 39.52 -27.19 2.77
N GLU A 39 40.08 -26.05 2.38
CA GLU A 39 41.33 -26.00 1.65
C GLU A 39 42.45 -26.47 2.60
N SER A 40 42.86 -27.71 2.42
CA SER A 40 44.06 -28.23 3.06
C SER A 40 45.26 -27.37 2.63
N ALA A 41 45.89 -26.73 3.61
CA ALA A 41 47.16 -26.03 3.56
C ALA A 41 48.10 -26.49 2.43
N ARG A 42 48.19 -25.68 1.36
CA ARG A 42 49.39 -25.64 0.51
C ARG A 42 50.26 -24.49 0.97
N LYS A 43 51.45 -24.83 1.47
CA LYS A 43 52.53 -23.92 1.83
C LYS A 43 52.75 -22.88 0.72
N VAL A 44 52.66 -21.61 1.09
CA VAL A 44 53.16 -20.48 0.30
C VAL A 44 54.68 -20.63 0.17
N VAL A 45 55.16 -20.74 -1.07
CA VAL A 45 56.57 -20.57 -1.44
C VAL A 45 56.68 -19.19 -2.09
N PRO A 46 57.63 -18.32 -1.70
CA PRO A 46 57.70 -16.96 -2.22
C PRO A 46 58.18 -16.98 -3.68
N VAL A 47 57.41 -16.32 -4.55
CA VAL A 47 57.79 -16.07 -5.94
C VAL A 47 58.81 -14.94 -5.95
N ALA A 48 60.06 -15.27 -6.25
CA ALA A 48 61.10 -14.29 -6.54
C ALA A 48 60.88 -13.69 -7.94
N THR A 49 60.90 -12.36 -8.02
CA THR A 49 60.95 -11.58 -9.26
C THR A 49 62.17 -11.96 -10.11
N PRO A 50 62.04 -12.20 -11.43
CA PRO A 50 63.18 -12.57 -12.26
C PRO A 50 64.06 -11.34 -12.56
N SER A 51 65.37 -11.51 -12.43
CA SER A 51 66.38 -10.47 -12.67
C SER A 51 66.62 -10.18 -14.15
N LEU A 52 67.04 -8.93 -14.43
CA LEU A 52 67.36 -8.30 -15.72
C LEU A 52 68.29 -9.13 -16.66
N THR A 53 68.97 -10.14 -16.14
CA THR A 53 69.86 -11.05 -16.87
C THR A 53 69.15 -12.09 -17.74
N GLN A 54 67.85 -12.33 -17.56
CA GLN A 54 67.08 -13.29 -18.37
C GLN A 54 66.50 -12.69 -19.66
N ILE A 55 66.44 -11.36 -19.78
CA ILE A 55 65.91 -10.67 -20.97
C ILE A 55 66.98 -10.56 -22.08
N SER A 56 68.26 -10.62 -21.74
CA SER A 56 69.36 -10.43 -22.70
C SER A 56 69.72 -11.66 -23.56
N LYS A 57 68.97 -12.77 -23.48
CA LYS A 57 69.23 -14.00 -24.26
C LYS A 57 68.17 -14.31 -25.34
N ARG A 58 67.25 -13.38 -25.63
CA ARG A 58 66.20 -13.57 -26.66
C ARG A 58 66.36 -12.68 -27.90
N LEU A 59 67.57 -12.24 -28.19
CA LEU A 59 67.92 -11.57 -29.45
C LEU A 59 69.05 -12.33 -30.13
N ASN A 60 68.72 -13.47 -30.73
CA ASN A 60 69.55 -14.07 -31.77
C ASN A 60 68.79 -13.92 -33.09
N PHE A 61 69.12 -12.85 -33.82
CA PHE A 61 68.88 -12.75 -35.25
C PHE A 61 70.05 -13.41 -35.95
N ASP A 62 69.94 -14.69 -36.29
CA ASP A 62 70.79 -15.31 -37.30
C ASP A 62 70.15 -16.63 -37.75
N ASP A 63 69.21 -16.54 -38.67
CA ASP A 63 68.69 -17.69 -39.44
C ASP A 63 68.51 -17.26 -40.89
N SER A 64 69.64 -17.08 -41.57
CA SER A 64 69.74 -17.14 -43.02
C SER A 64 71.18 -17.49 -43.35
N PHE A 65 71.37 -18.54 -44.15
CA PHE A 65 72.63 -19.12 -44.63
C PHE A 65 73.25 -20.26 -43.81
N SER A 66 72.68 -21.46 -43.94
CA SER A 66 73.51 -22.65 -44.17
C SER A 66 72.84 -23.65 -45.13
N LEU A 67 73.58 -23.96 -46.21
CA LEU A 67 73.27 -24.97 -47.22
C LEU A 67 73.54 -26.40 -46.68
N PRO A 68 73.02 -27.45 -47.35
CA PRO A 68 72.59 -28.69 -46.74
C PRO A 68 73.75 -29.64 -46.43
N THR A 69 73.94 -29.95 -45.16
CA THR A 69 74.76 -31.10 -44.77
C THR A 69 73.88 -32.33 -44.73
N VAL A 70 74.35 -33.40 -45.36
CA VAL A 70 73.71 -34.72 -45.50
C VAL A 70 73.14 -35.21 -44.16
N ILE A 71 71.84 -35.01 -43.95
CA ILE A 71 71.10 -35.60 -42.84
C ILE A 71 70.83 -37.06 -43.24
N ASN A 72 71.34 -37.98 -42.44
CA ASN A 72 71.10 -39.40 -42.56
C ASN A 72 69.57 -39.64 -42.67
N PRO A 73 69.06 -40.26 -43.75
CA PRO A 73 67.61 -40.41 -43.98
C PRO A 73 66.90 -41.12 -42.82
N ASN A 74 67.61 -41.96 -42.07
CA ASN A 74 67.06 -42.63 -40.89
C ASN A 74 66.74 -41.69 -39.72
N VAL A 75 67.46 -40.58 -39.56
CA VAL A 75 67.19 -39.59 -38.49
C VAL A 75 65.94 -38.78 -38.83
N LYS A 76 65.81 -38.36 -40.08
CA LYS A 76 64.65 -37.61 -40.56
C LYS A 76 63.36 -38.44 -40.56
N ILE A 77 63.47 -39.74 -40.83
CA ILE A 77 62.36 -40.68 -40.68
C ILE A 77 61.95 -40.85 -39.20
N LEU A 78 62.92 -40.83 -38.27
CA LEU A 78 62.64 -40.94 -36.84
C LEU A 78 61.92 -39.69 -36.30
N GLU A 79 62.40 -38.49 -36.67
CA GLU A 79 61.77 -37.21 -36.32
C GLU A 79 60.34 -37.11 -36.87
N LEU A 80 60.14 -37.47 -38.14
CA LEU A 80 58.80 -37.50 -38.74
C LEU A 80 57.89 -38.53 -38.05
N LYS A 81 58.43 -39.62 -37.54
CA LYS A 81 57.67 -40.63 -36.80
C LYS A 81 57.27 -40.13 -35.41
N GLU A 82 58.17 -39.46 -34.71
CA GLU A 82 57.89 -38.80 -33.43
C GLU A 82 56.87 -37.66 -33.59
N GLU A 83 56.95 -36.88 -34.66
CA GLU A 83 55.94 -35.87 -35.01
C GLU A 83 54.57 -36.50 -35.29
N VAL A 84 54.52 -37.60 -36.05
CA VAL A 84 53.27 -38.33 -36.30
C VAL A 84 52.68 -38.88 -35.00
N ASP A 85 53.49 -39.42 -34.10
CA ASP A 85 53.03 -39.93 -32.81
C ASP A 85 52.56 -38.77 -31.88
N SER A 86 53.23 -37.61 -31.94
CA SER A 86 52.80 -36.37 -31.28
C SER A 86 51.46 -35.87 -31.83
N PHE A 87 51.28 -35.80 -33.14
CA PHE A 87 49.99 -35.42 -33.73
C PHE A 87 48.89 -36.42 -33.41
N LYS A 88 49.20 -37.72 -33.33
CA LYS A 88 48.24 -38.75 -32.98
C LYS A 88 47.78 -38.64 -31.52
N THR A 89 48.69 -38.30 -30.60
CA THR A 89 48.34 -38.03 -29.20
C THR A 89 47.55 -36.73 -29.04
N GLN A 90 47.91 -35.67 -29.76
CA GLN A 90 47.14 -34.42 -29.80
C GLN A 90 45.73 -34.62 -30.38
N LEU A 91 45.60 -35.37 -31.46
CA LEU A 91 44.30 -35.72 -32.06
C LEU A 91 43.43 -36.50 -31.07
N SER A 92 44.00 -37.47 -30.37
CA SER A 92 43.29 -38.24 -29.34
C SER A 92 42.86 -37.35 -28.15
N SER A 93 43.70 -36.40 -27.76
CA SER A 93 43.36 -35.42 -26.71
C SER A 93 42.22 -34.50 -27.16
N ALA A 94 42.27 -33.98 -28.39
CA ALA A 94 41.22 -33.12 -28.95
C ALA A 94 39.89 -33.87 -29.09
N GLN A 95 39.93 -35.15 -29.50
CA GLN A 95 38.73 -36.00 -29.58
C GLN A 95 38.07 -36.19 -28.21
N LYS A 96 38.86 -36.45 -27.15
CA LYS A 96 38.35 -36.56 -25.78
C LYS A 96 37.75 -35.25 -25.28
N GLU A 97 38.34 -34.11 -25.64
CA GLU A 97 37.80 -32.80 -25.27
C GLU A 97 36.48 -32.51 -25.99
N ILE A 98 36.37 -32.86 -27.27
CA ILE A 98 35.11 -32.75 -28.02
C ILE A 98 34.02 -33.63 -27.40
N GLU A 99 34.32 -34.86 -26.98
CA GLU A 99 33.36 -35.71 -26.27
C GLU A 99 32.93 -35.11 -24.93
N ARG A 100 33.87 -34.52 -24.19
CA ARG A 100 33.59 -33.84 -22.93
C ARG A 100 32.67 -32.64 -23.12
N LEU A 101 32.95 -31.81 -24.14
CA LEU A 101 32.14 -30.65 -24.49
C LEU A 101 30.74 -31.04 -24.98
N LYS A 102 30.62 -32.09 -25.81
CA LYS A 102 29.30 -32.63 -26.21
C LYS A 102 28.47 -33.09 -25.02
N LYS A 103 29.10 -33.74 -24.05
CA LYS A 103 28.40 -34.14 -22.82
C LYS A 103 27.93 -32.92 -22.02
N ALA A 104 28.78 -31.92 -21.86
CA ALA A 104 28.42 -30.66 -21.19
C ALA A 104 27.29 -29.90 -21.94
N GLU A 105 27.28 -29.93 -23.27
CA GLU A 105 26.21 -29.35 -24.08
C GLU A 105 24.88 -30.10 -23.87
N MET A 106 24.87 -31.43 -23.84
CA MET A 106 23.65 -32.20 -23.55
C MET A 106 23.13 -31.93 -22.14
N ASP A 107 24.02 -31.94 -21.13
CA ASP A 107 23.65 -31.65 -19.75
C ASP A 107 23.07 -30.22 -19.63
N GLY A 108 23.63 -29.26 -20.39
CA GLY A 108 23.11 -27.91 -20.51
C GLY A 108 21.72 -27.85 -21.15
N LYS A 109 21.49 -28.59 -22.24
CA LYS A 109 20.17 -28.67 -22.91
C LYS A 109 19.10 -29.25 -21.99
N SER A 110 19.38 -30.36 -21.31
CA SER A 110 18.44 -30.95 -20.35
C SER A 110 18.10 -30.00 -19.20
N ARG A 111 19.06 -29.18 -18.75
CA ARG A 111 18.82 -28.17 -17.72
C ARG A 111 17.92 -27.04 -18.22
N CYS A 112 18.11 -26.59 -19.47
CA CYS A 112 17.23 -25.60 -20.10
C CYS A 112 15.80 -26.12 -20.27
N GLU A 113 15.63 -27.38 -20.68
CA GLU A 113 14.32 -28.02 -20.79
C GLU A 113 13.61 -28.10 -19.43
N GLN A 114 14.35 -28.43 -18.36
CA GLN A 114 13.81 -28.48 -17.01
C GLN A 114 13.39 -27.10 -16.49
N LEU A 115 14.17 -26.05 -16.76
CA LEU A 115 13.82 -24.67 -16.43
C LEU A 115 12.60 -24.17 -17.24
N LEU A 116 12.46 -24.60 -18.49
CA LEU A 116 11.28 -24.28 -19.31
C LEU A 116 10.00 -24.87 -18.71
N LEU A 117 10.05 -26.13 -18.25
CA LEU A 117 8.93 -26.76 -17.55
C LEU A 117 8.58 -26.01 -16.26
N GLU A 118 9.58 -25.64 -15.46
CA GLU A 118 9.38 -24.86 -14.23
C GLU A 118 8.76 -23.48 -14.50
N ILE A 119 9.17 -22.79 -15.57
CA ILE A 119 8.57 -21.52 -15.99
C ILE A 119 7.09 -21.71 -16.37
N VAL A 120 6.74 -22.80 -17.04
CA VAL A 120 5.34 -23.09 -17.40
C VAL A 120 4.50 -23.33 -16.15
N ASP A 121 5.00 -24.10 -15.19
CA ASP A 121 4.31 -24.37 -13.94
C ASP A 121 4.14 -23.09 -13.09
N LEU A 122 5.19 -22.26 -13.01
CA LEU A 122 5.12 -20.97 -12.32
C LEU A 122 4.15 -20.00 -12.99
N LYS A 123 4.03 -20.02 -14.32
CA LYS A 123 3.02 -19.23 -15.05
C LYS A 123 1.61 -19.69 -14.74
N LYS A 124 1.35 -21.00 -14.71
CA LYS A 124 0.05 -21.56 -14.33
C LYS A 124 -0.32 -21.16 -12.91
N GLU A 125 0.61 -21.28 -11.98
CA GLU A 125 0.40 -20.90 -10.58
C GLU A 125 0.18 -19.38 -10.41
N LEU A 126 0.84 -18.55 -11.20
CA LEU A 126 0.63 -17.10 -11.20
C LEU A 126 -0.77 -16.73 -11.70
N ILE A 127 -1.24 -17.36 -12.78
CA ILE A 127 -2.59 -17.16 -13.32
C ILE A 127 -3.64 -17.61 -12.32
N ARG A 128 -3.44 -18.78 -11.69
CA ARG A 128 -4.32 -19.28 -10.64
C ARG A 128 -4.41 -18.31 -9.46
N ARG A 129 -3.28 -17.79 -9.00
CA ARG A 129 -3.26 -16.79 -7.91
C ARG A 129 -3.94 -15.49 -8.28
N SER A 130 -3.74 -14.99 -9.50
CA SER A 130 -4.37 -13.74 -9.94
C SER A 130 -5.89 -13.87 -10.08
N HIS A 131 -6.38 -15.03 -10.53
CA HIS A 131 -7.82 -15.30 -10.62
C HIS A 131 -8.44 -15.46 -9.23
N CYS A 132 -7.78 -16.18 -8.30
CA CYS A 132 -8.25 -16.26 -6.92
C CYS A 132 -8.32 -14.89 -6.24
N THR A 133 -7.30 -14.04 -6.38
CA THR A 133 -7.33 -12.71 -5.75
C THR A 133 -8.43 -11.82 -6.32
N ALA A 134 -8.64 -11.85 -7.64
CA ALA A 134 -9.70 -11.06 -8.27
C ALA A 134 -11.11 -11.54 -7.87
N LEU A 135 -11.31 -12.85 -7.73
CA LEU A 135 -12.57 -13.43 -7.24
C LEU A 135 -12.80 -13.12 -5.76
N ASP A 136 -11.75 -13.19 -4.94
CA ASP A 136 -11.84 -12.86 -3.50
C ASP A 136 -12.14 -11.37 -3.30
N GLU A 137 -11.54 -10.48 -4.10
CA GLU A 137 -11.82 -9.04 -4.11
C GLU A 137 -13.27 -8.77 -4.52
N ALA A 138 -13.74 -9.35 -5.63
CA ALA A 138 -15.13 -9.21 -6.08
C ALA A 138 -16.14 -9.76 -5.06
N ARG A 139 -15.81 -10.87 -4.38
CA ARG A 139 -16.62 -11.45 -3.31
C ARG A 139 -16.67 -10.55 -2.08
N HIS A 140 -15.55 -9.90 -1.75
CA HIS A 140 -15.49 -8.96 -0.65
C HIS A 140 -16.32 -7.70 -0.95
N GLU A 141 -16.15 -7.10 -2.13
CA GLU A 141 -16.94 -5.95 -2.59
C GLU A 141 -18.44 -6.26 -2.63
N LEU A 142 -18.82 -7.43 -3.15
CA LEU A 142 -20.21 -7.85 -3.20
C LEU A 142 -20.78 -8.06 -1.80
N ASN A 143 -20.02 -8.68 -0.89
CA ASN A 143 -20.45 -8.84 0.51
C ASN A 143 -20.58 -7.50 1.23
N GLU A 144 -19.65 -6.57 1.05
CA GLU A 144 -19.77 -5.23 1.60
C GLU A 144 -21.02 -4.54 1.05
N MET A 145 -21.23 -4.55 -0.27
CA MET A 145 -22.41 -3.94 -0.88
C MET A 145 -23.71 -4.59 -0.39
N MET A 146 -23.72 -5.91 -0.18
CA MET A 146 -24.88 -6.65 0.34
C MET A 146 -25.18 -6.30 1.80
N VAL A 147 -24.14 -6.14 2.64
CA VAL A 147 -24.27 -5.74 4.05
C VAL A 147 -24.78 -4.30 4.15
N HIS A 148 -24.22 -3.38 3.37
CA HIS A 148 -24.66 -1.98 3.35
C HIS A 148 -26.13 -1.88 2.90
N SER A 149 -26.50 -2.55 1.80
CA SER A 149 -27.88 -2.56 1.34
C SER A 149 -28.84 -3.18 2.37
N ARG A 150 -28.45 -4.29 3.01
CA ARG A 150 -29.25 -4.91 4.06
C ARG A 150 -29.49 -3.95 5.22
N ASP A 151 -28.45 -3.27 5.67
CA ASP A 151 -28.51 -2.39 6.83
C ASP A 151 -29.37 -1.13 6.52
N GLU A 152 -29.30 -0.60 5.30
CA GLU A 152 -30.18 0.47 4.80
C GLU A 152 -31.66 0.04 4.77
N TRP A 153 -31.96 -1.15 4.24
CA TRP A 153 -33.32 -1.70 4.21
C TRP A 153 -33.85 -1.97 5.62
N GLN A 154 -32.99 -2.46 6.52
CA GLN A 154 -33.34 -2.72 7.90
C GLN A 154 -33.60 -1.42 8.67
N GLU A 155 -32.83 -0.37 8.41
CA GLU A 155 -33.07 0.96 8.97
C GLU A 155 -34.37 1.57 8.43
N ALA A 156 -34.62 1.48 7.12
CA ALA A 156 -35.87 1.96 6.51
C ALA A 156 -37.10 1.22 7.07
N ALA A 157 -37.03 -0.10 7.22
CA ALA A 157 -38.09 -0.91 7.84
C ALA A 157 -38.31 -0.53 9.31
N THR A 158 -37.24 -0.27 10.06
CA THR A 158 -37.32 0.17 11.46
C THR A 158 -37.97 1.54 11.59
N ARG A 159 -37.60 2.49 10.71
CA ARG A 159 -38.22 3.82 10.63
C ARG A 159 -39.71 3.71 10.30
N PHE A 160 -40.06 2.88 9.30
CA PHE A 160 -41.46 2.64 8.93
C PHE A 160 -42.27 2.04 10.08
N HIS A 161 -41.74 1.03 10.76
CA HIS A 161 -42.38 0.42 11.93
C HIS A 161 -42.61 1.46 13.04
N ARG A 162 -41.63 2.32 13.32
CA ARG A 162 -41.77 3.39 14.31
C ARG A 162 -42.86 4.39 13.91
N TYR A 163 -42.93 4.80 12.65
CA TYR A 163 -44.00 5.67 12.16
C TYR A 163 -45.37 5.01 12.26
N PHE A 164 -45.46 3.73 11.92
CA PHE A 164 -46.68 2.94 12.05
C PHE A 164 -47.15 2.87 13.51
N GLN A 165 -46.25 2.59 14.46
CA GLN A 165 -46.58 2.58 15.90
C GLN A 165 -47.06 3.95 16.40
N CYS A 166 -46.42 5.03 15.96
CA CYS A 166 -46.86 6.40 16.29
C CYS A 166 -48.25 6.71 15.71
N ALA A 167 -48.52 6.31 14.47
CA ALA A 167 -49.82 6.48 13.84
C ALA A 167 -50.90 5.65 14.54
N LYS A 168 -50.59 4.39 14.88
CA LYS A 168 -51.46 3.48 15.66
C LYS A 168 -51.82 4.11 17.00
N ALA A 169 -50.85 4.63 17.76
CA ALA A 169 -51.09 5.28 19.05
C ALA A 169 -52.02 6.50 18.92
N ARG A 170 -51.78 7.38 17.94
CA ARG A 170 -52.63 8.56 17.69
C ARG A 170 -54.06 8.17 17.29
N LEU A 171 -54.20 7.16 16.46
CA LEU A 171 -55.51 6.66 16.03
C LEU A 171 -56.25 5.93 17.16
N SER A 172 -55.56 5.22 18.05
CA SER A 172 -56.17 4.65 19.26
C SER A 172 -56.69 5.75 20.20
N VAL A 173 -55.99 6.89 20.32
CA VAL A 173 -56.50 8.05 21.06
C VAL A 173 -57.76 8.61 20.38
N ALA A 174 -57.74 8.79 19.06
CA ALA A 174 -58.91 9.24 18.30
C ALA A 174 -60.09 8.27 18.42
N GLU A 175 -59.84 6.96 18.38
CA GLU A 175 -60.86 5.92 18.59
C GLU A 175 -61.47 6.01 19.99
N SER A 176 -60.65 6.22 21.02
CA SER A 176 -61.12 6.39 22.40
C SER A 176 -62.02 7.62 22.58
N GLU A 177 -61.73 8.71 21.86
CA GLU A 177 -62.52 9.95 21.86
C GLU A 177 -63.81 9.82 21.05
N ILE A 178 -63.79 9.12 19.92
CA ILE A 178 -65.01 8.84 19.14
C ILE A 178 -65.93 7.89 19.94
N ARG A 179 -65.34 6.94 20.68
CA ARG A 179 -66.06 6.03 21.58
C ARG A 179 -66.67 6.78 22.76
N SER A 180 -65.94 7.71 23.39
CA SER A 180 -66.45 8.51 24.51
C SER A 180 -67.65 9.39 24.10
N ARG A 181 -67.71 9.78 22.83
CA ARG A 181 -68.83 10.52 22.21
C ARG A 181 -69.98 9.64 21.71
N GLY A 182 -69.88 8.32 21.81
CA GLY A 182 -70.93 7.38 21.38
C GLY A 182 -71.11 7.28 19.86
N LEU A 183 -70.12 7.73 19.08
CA LEU A 183 -70.17 7.78 17.61
C LEU A 183 -69.48 6.58 16.94
N LEU A 184 -68.93 5.65 17.73
CA LEU A 184 -68.20 4.48 17.23
C LEU A 184 -69.16 3.31 17.00
N ASN A 185 -69.38 2.95 15.75
CA ASN A 185 -70.21 1.80 15.38
C ASN A 185 -69.40 0.49 15.44
N GLU A 186 -70.00 -0.65 15.81
CA GLU A 186 -69.27 -1.93 15.97
C GLU A 186 -68.66 -2.45 14.66
N ASP A 187 -69.29 -2.16 13.52
CA ASP A 187 -68.73 -2.48 12.19
C ASP A 187 -67.45 -1.68 11.89
N MET A 188 -67.38 -0.40 12.29
CA MET A 188 -66.19 0.43 12.15
C MET A 188 -65.05 -0.07 13.05
N LYS A 189 -65.37 -0.56 14.25
CA LYS A 189 -64.41 -1.11 15.20
C LYS A 189 -63.81 -2.44 14.71
N LEU A 190 -64.63 -3.31 14.13
CA LEU A 190 -64.17 -4.55 13.48
C LEU A 190 -63.30 -4.25 12.25
N ALA A 191 -63.70 -3.28 11.43
CA ALA A 191 -62.91 -2.87 10.26
C ALA A 191 -61.54 -2.26 10.65
N LEU A 192 -61.52 -1.39 11.67
CA LEU A 192 -60.28 -0.80 12.21
C LEU A 192 -59.37 -1.87 12.82
N SER A 193 -59.93 -2.79 13.61
CA SER A 193 -59.15 -3.87 14.23
C SER A 193 -58.56 -4.82 13.19
N SER A 194 -59.35 -5.19 12.17
CA SER A 194 -58.91 -6.02 11.04
C SER A 194 -57.80 -5.35 10.22
N ALA A 195 -57.96 -4.05 9.92
CA ALA A 195 -56.94 -3.26 9.22
C ALA A 195 -55.64 -3.17 10.02
N TRP A 196 -55.71 -3.02 11.35
CA TRP A 196 -54.54 -3.01 12.23
C TRP A 196 -53.82 -4.35 12.27
N THR A 197 -54.53 -5.46 12.49
CA THR A 197 -53.91 -6.78 12.50
C THR A 197 -53.30 -7.16 11.15
N SER A 198 -53.92 -6.74 10.04
CA SER A 198 -53.40 -7.00 8.68
C SER A 198 -52.15 -6.17 8.36
N THR A 199 -52.11 -4.91 8.81
CA THR A 199 -50.97 -4.02 8.54
C THR A 199 -49.79 -4.33 9.46
N GLU A 200 -50.06 -4.69 10.72
CA GLU A 200 -49.05 -5.10 11.72
C GLU A 200 -48.32 -6.38 11.28
N TYR A 201 -49.07 -7.40 10.84
CA TYR A 201 -48.51 -8.65 10.30
C TYR A 201 -47.61 -8.41 9.06
N ARG A 202 -48.01 -7.48 8.17
CA ARG A 202 -47.21 -7.12 6.99
C ARG A 202 -45.93 -6.39 7.37
N THR A 203 -45.94 -5.54 8.39
CA THR A 203 -44.74 -4.83 8.83
C THR A 203 -43.75 -5.70 9.60
N GLU A 204 -44.22 -6.69 10.35
CA GLU A 204 -43.35 -7.67 11.03
C GLU A 204 -42.70 -8.65 10.03
N SER A 205 -43.46 -9.11 9.03
CA SER A 205 -42.95 -9.97 7.95
C SER A 205 -41.85 -9.29 7.12
N VAL A 206 -41.99 -7.99 6.82
CA VAL A 206 -40.96 -7.18 6.14
C VAL A 206 -39.70 -7.00 7.00
N HIS A 207 -39.82 -7.03 8.33
CA HIS A 207 -38.70 -6.85 9.25
C HIS A 207 -37.82 -8.11 9.39
N HIS A 208 -38.31 -9.31 9.08
CA HIS A 208 -37.59 -10.56 9.40
C HIS A 208 -37.42 -11.57 8.26
N GLU A 209 -38.39 -11.72 7.35
CA GLU A 209 -38.42 -12.92 6.48
C GLU A 209 -37.88 -12.69 5.06
N ASN A 210 -38.32 -11.64 4.35
CA ASN A 210 -37.96 -11.49 2.94
C ASN A 210 -36.49 -11.12 2.67
N LEU A 211 -35.87 -10.31 3.55
CA LEU A 211 -34.50 -9.85 3.34
C LEU A 211 -33.49 -10.97 3.64
N ARG A 212 -33.72 -11.76 4.69
CA ARG A 212 -32.84 -12.86 5.08
C ARG A 212 -32.83 -13.97 4.03
N GLU A 213 -34.01 -14.32 3.52
CA GLU A 213 -34.17 -15.40 2.53
C GLU A 213 -33.57 -15.01 1.17
N LEU A 214 -33.74 -13.75 0.74
CA LEU A 214 -33.12 -13.21 -0.47
C LEU A 214 -31.59 -13.22 -0.40
N LEU A 215 -31.01 -12.82 0.73
CA LEU A 215 -29.55 -12.81 0.95
C LEU A 215 -28.97 -14.22 1.03
N GLN A 216 -29.72 -15.17 1.59
CA GLN A 216 -29.32 -16.56 1.66
C GLN A 216 -29.36 -17.23 0.27
N ASN A 217 -30.35 -16.89 -0.56
CA ASN A 217 -30.44 -17.36 -1.94
C ASN A 217 -29.34 -16.76 -2.84
N ALA A 218 -28.96 -15.50 -2.63
CA ALA A 218 -27.84 -14.86 -3.32
C ALA A 218 -26.48 -15.46 -2.91
N ALA A 219 -26.30 -15.78 -1.63
CA ALA A 219 -25.11 -16.47 -1.15
C ALA A 219 -25.00 -17.90 -1.72
N ALA A 220 -26.13 -18.61 -1.81
CA ALA A 220 -26.17 -19.97 -2.38
C ALA A 220 -25.86 -19.98 -3.90
N THR A 221 -26.33 -18.99 -4.65
CA THR A 221 -26.04 -18.89 -6.10
C THR A 221 -24.58 -18.58 -6.38
N LEU A 222 -23.90 -17.82 -5.52
CA LEU A 222 -22.45 -17.58 -5.63
C LEU A 222 -21.63 -18.83 -5.29
N GLU A 223 -22.08 -19.65 -4.33
CA GLU A 223 -21.44 -20.93 -4.00
C GLU A 223 -21.64 -22.00 -5.09
N GLU A 224 -22.70 -21.87 -5.90
CA GLU A 224 -22.95 -22.71 -7.07
C GLU A 224 -22.02 -22.32 -8.25
N LEU A 225 -21.82 -21.02 -8.48
CA LEU A 225 -20.84 -20.48 -9.44
C LEU A 225 -19.38 -20.87 -9.11
N ASP A 226 -19.03 -21.00 -7.83
CA ASP A 226 -17.70 -21.44 -7.37
C ASP A 226 -17.42 -22.91 -7.76
N LYS A 227 -18.46 -23.76 -7.74
CA LYS A 227 -18.36 -25.17 -8.14
C LYS A 227 -18.29 -25.35 -9.65
N ASP A 228 -18.96 -24.49 -10.41
CA ASP A 228 -18.95 -24.55 -11.88
C ASP A 228 -17.57 -24.16 -12.47
N VAL A 229 -16.81 -23.31 -11.77
CA VAL A 229 -15.43 -22.94 -12.15
C VAL A 229 -14.45 -24.10 -11.96
N GLU A 230 -14.58 -24.90 -10.90
CA GLU A 230 -13.74 -26.09 -10.70
C GLU A 230 -14.02 -27.20 -11.73
N THR A 231 -15.24 -27.28 -12.28
CA THR A 231 -15.62 -28.30 -13.28
C THR A 231 -15.29 -27.93 -14.73
N ASN A 232 -15.11 -26.65 -15.06
CA ASN A 232 -14.88 -26.19 -16.43
C ASN A 232 -13.41 -26.10 -16.87
N GLU A 233 -12.44 -26.44 -16.01
CA GLU A 233 -11.01 -26.51 -16.40
C GLU A 233 -10.66 -27.69 -17.34
N GLY A 234 -11.65 -28.46 -17.80
CA GLY A 234 -11.46 -29.58 -18.72
C GLY A 234 -11.64 -29.30 -20.21
N GLU A 235 -12.30 -28.20 -20.63
CA GLU A 235 -12.82 -28.09 -22.01
C GLU A 235 -12.65 -26.74 -22.72
N LEU A 236 -11.85 -25.80 -22.20
CA LEU A 236 -11.63 -24.50 -22.88
C LEU A 236 -10.28 -24.46 -23.60
N ASP A 237 -10.21 -25.22 -24.68
CA ASP A 237 -9.13 -25.20 -25.67
C ASP A 237 -9.73 -25.06 -27.08
N ASP A 238 -10.76 -24.22 -27.27
CA ASP A 238 -11.17 -23.70 -28.59
C ASP A 238 -12.25 -22.62 -28.41
N ASP A 239 -11.95 -21.38 -28.81
CA ASP A 239 -12.80 -20.54 -29.67
C ASP A 239 -12.55 -19.04 -29.48
N LEU A 240 -12.20 -18.44 -30.62
CA LEU A 240 -12.05 -17.02 -30.88
C LEU A 240 -13.40 -16.40 -31.32
N ALA A 241 -13.60 -15.13 -30.94
CA ALA A 241 -14.29 -14.07 -31.69
C ALA A 241 -15.85 -13.95 -31.67
N GLU A 242 -16.28 -12.68 -31.78
CA GLU A 242 -17.64 -12.13 -32.03
C GLU A 242 -18.65 -12.15 -30.86
N GLU A 243 -19.54 -11.19 -30.60
CA GLU A 243 -19.81 -9.78 -30.99
C GLU A 243 -20.98 -9.28 -30.09
N SER A 244 -21.00 -7.98 -29.75
CA SER A 244 -22.19 -7.10 -29.67
C SER A 244 -23.28 -7.16 -28.54
N THR A 245 -23.35 -6.04 -27.81
CA THR A 245 -24.51 -5.11 -27.63
C THR A 245 -25.74 -5.35 -26.71
N GLN A 246 -26.19 -4.20 -26.16
CA GLN A 246 -27.51 -3.83 -25.56
C GLN A 246 -27.75 -4.25 -24.09
N LYS A 247 -28.38 -3.48 -23.19
CA LYS A 247 -29.10 -2.19 -23.22
C LYS A 247 -29.35 -1.79 -21.75
N SER A 248 -29.25 -0.51 -21.43
CA SER A 248 -29.79 0.09 -20.20
C SER A 248 -31.23 0.60 -20.43
N PRO A 249 -32.13 0.56 -19.43
CA PRO A 249 -33.36 1.33 -19.47
C PRO A 249 -33.28 2.59 -18.59
N ILE A 250 -33.66 3.69 -19.22
CA ILE A 250 -34.01 4.99 -18.68
C ILE A 250 -35.48 4.93 -18.20
N PHE A 251 -35.81 5.58 -17.08
CA PHE A 251 -37.15 6.13 -16.86
C PHE A 251 -37.05 7.45 -16.09
N ASP A 252 -37.46 8.51 -16.78
CA ASP A 252 -37.61 9.89 -16.31
C ASP A 252 -39.02 10.16 -15.75
N GLY A 253 -39.13 11.24 -14.96
CA GLY A 253 -40.30 12.12 -14.88
C GLY A 253 -41.18 11.89 -13.66
N ASP A 254 -41.05 12.69 -12.60
CA ASP A 254 -41.59 14.06 -12.40
C ASP A 254 -43.04 14.06 -11.88
N GLU A 255 -43.25 14.58 -10.66
CA GLU A 255 -44.20 15.69 -10.45
C GLU A 255 -44.08 16.35 -9.07
N ALA A 256 -44.14 17.68 -9.12
CA ALA A 256 -44.01 18.64 -8.04
C ALA A 256 -45.26 18.75 -7.15
N CYS A 257 -45.13 19.28 -5.93
CA CYS A 257 -45.67 20.61 -5.61
C CYS A 257 -45.47 21.02 -4.15
N GLU A 258 -45.51 22.33 -3.99
CA GLU A 258 -45.09 23.22 -2.92
C GLU A 258 -46.01 23.29 -1.68
N LEU A 259 -45.58 24.17 -0.75
CA LEU A 259 -46.31 24.89 0.30
C LEU A 259 -46.30 24.21 1.67
N SER A 260 -46.11 24.87 2.80
CA SER A 260 -45.74 26.24 3.20
C SER A 260 -45.63 26.17 4.72
N ALA A 261 -44.63 26.81 5.31
CA ALA A 261 -44.59 27.08 6.74
C ALA A 261 -45.68 28.11 7.14
N THR A 262 -46.21 28.04 8.38
CA THR A 262 -46.08 29.06 9.45
C THR A 262 -46.94 28.79 10.69
N ASP A 263 -46.33 29.10 11.85
CA ASP A 263 -46.85 29.63 13.14
C ASP A 263 -47.87 28.86 14.01
N THR A 264 -47.55 28.48 15.26
CA THR A 264 -47.33 29.25 16.53
C THR A 264 -48.62 29.46 17.33
N ALA A 265 -48.74 28.86 18.53
CA ALA A 265 -49.20 29.49 19.79
C ALA A 265 -49.44 28.47 20.94
N MET A 266 -49.15 28.93 22.16
CA MET A 266 -49.24 28.24 23.47
C MET A 266 -50.56 28.51 24.23
N ILE A 267 -50.63 27.99 25.49
CA ILE A 267 -51.44 28.38 26.68
C ILE A 267 -52.59 27.37 26.99
N ALA A 268 -53.07 27.07 28.21
CA ALA A 268 -52.63 26.87 29.61
C ALA A 268 -53.92 26.66 30.46
N GLU A 269 -53.85 25.87 31.54
CA GLU A 269 -54.64 25.84 32.81
C GLU A 269 -56.19 25.79 32.88
N GLY A 270 -56.70 25.12 33.93
CA GLY A 270 -58.01 25.41 34.54
C GLY A 270 -58.68 24.29 35.35
N GLU A 271 -58.63 24.40 36.69
CA GLU A 271 -59.32 23.58 37.71
C GLU A 271 -60.84 23.88 37.89
N GLN A 272 -61.57 22.95 38.53
CA GLN A 272 -62.67 23.08 39.53
C GLN A 272 -63.38 21.70 39.63
N GLY A 273 -63.83 21.10 40.74
CA GLY A 273 -64.20 21.53 42.09
C GLY A 273 -65.70 21.25 42.35
N SER A 274 -66.08 20.35 43.28
CA SER A 274 -67.27 20.46 44.17
C SER A 274 -67.62 19.21 45.01
N ASN A 275 -68.16 19.49 46.20
CA ASN A 275 -68.48 18.66 47.39
C ASN A 275 -69.77 17.81 47.31
N ILE A 276 -70.00 16.92 48.30
CA ILE A 276 -71.29 16.69 49.02
C ILE A 276 -71.08 15.93 50.36
N PHE A 277 -72.03 16.16 51.28
CA PHE A 277 -72.11 15.98 52.75
C PHE A 277 -73.12 14.89 53.16
N ARG A 278 -72.94 14.14 54.27
CA ARG A 278 -74.04 13.63 55.15
C ARG A 278 -73.59 12.89 56.42
N GLU A 279 -74.37 13.09 57.49
CA GLU A 279 -74.36 12.38 58.79
C GLU A 279 -75.84 12.28 59.31
N PRO A 280 -76.21 11.69 60.48
CA PRO A 280 -76.74 10.32 60.64
C PRO A 280 -78.13 10.21 61.35
N SER A 281 -78.51 9.03 61.87
CA SER A 281 -79.78 8.71 62.58
C SER A 281 -79.56 7.93 63.91
N PRO A 282 -80.46 7.99 64.92
CA PRO A 282 -80.43 7.10 66.10
C PRO A 282 -81.80 6.54 66.58
N ILE A 283 -81.83 5.39 67.29
CA ILE A 283 -82.87 4.92 68.27
C ILE A 283 -82.30 3.73 69.14
N PRO A 284 -82.91 3.15 70.23
CA PRO A 284 -83.51 3.63 71.53
C PRO A 284 -83.20 2.81 72.85
N SER A 285 -83.68 3.35 74.00
CA SER A 285 -84.46 2.75 75.15
C SER A 285 -83.92 1.90 76.33
N PHE A 286 -84.71 1.99 77.44
CA PHE A 286 -84.93 1.15 78.67
C PHE A 286 -84.32 1.65 80.02
N ALA A 287 -84.92 1.52 81.22
CA ALA A 287 -86.29 1.43 81.79
C ALA A 287 -86.21 1.33 83.36
N ALA A 288 -87.30 1.69 84.06
CA ALA A 288 -87.80 1.24 85.41
C ALA A 288 -86.91 1.41 86.67
N GLY A 289 -87.40 1.55 87.92
CA GLY A 289 -88.71 1.42 88.58
C GLY A 289 -88.57 1.85 90.07
N GLU A 290 -89.59 2.44 90.70
CA GLU A 290 -90.47 1.88 91.76
C GLU A 290 -89.84 1.55 93.13
N GLY A 291 -90.46 1.98 94.25
CA GLY A 291 -90.15 1.48 95.60
C GLY A 291 -90.77 2.24 96.78
N ASN A 292 -91.84 1.66 97.35
CA ASN A 292 -92.77 2.09 98.41
C ASN A 292 -92.25 2.20 99.88
N HIS A 293 -93.20 2.63 100.76
CA HIS A 293 -93.44 2.34 102.20
C HIS A 293 -93.13 3.50 103.18
N SER A 294 -94.10 4.20 103.80
CA SER A 294 -95.12 3.84 104.82
C SER A 294 -94.54 3.24 106.10
N ILE A 295 -94.90 3.77 107.29
CA ILE A 295 -95.37 3.03 108.49
C ILE A 295 -95.39 3.89 109.80
N LEU A 296 -96.59 3.94 110.43
CA LEU A 296 -96.95 3.97 111.88
C LEU A 296 -96.57 5.18 112.77
N SER A 297 -97.30 5.57 113.83
CA SER A 297 -98.67 5.30 114.38
C SER A 297 -98.76 5.97 115.76
N ASN A 298 -99.94 6.50 116.13
CA ASN A 298 -100.72 6.29 117.38
C ASN A 298 -100.04 6.44 118.76
N MET A 299 -100.63 6.91 119.88
CA MET A 299 -102.02 6.96 120.37
C MET A 299 -102.02 7.72 121.74
N SER A 300 -103.00 8.60 122.07
CA SER A 300 -104.11 8.44 123.06
C SER A 300 -103.69 8.08 124.51
N GLU A 301 -103.94 8.85 125.57
CA GLU A 301 -105.19 9.22 126.30
C GLU A 301 -105.20 8.66 127.75
N SER A 302 -105.39 9.58 128.72
CA SER A 302 -106.40 9.53 129.81
C SER A 302 -106.27 8.60 131.05
N ILE A 303 -106.98 9.07 132.11
CA ILE A 303 -107.49 8.39 133.34
C ILE A 303 -106.50 8.37 134.54
N LEU A 304 -106.82 8.68 135.81
CA LEU A 304 -107.87 9.37 136.61
C LEU A 304 -107.49 9.08 138.09
N ASN A 305 -107.66 10.05 139.00
CA ASN A 305 -107.88 9.90 140.48
C ASN A 305 -106.79 9.19 141.33
N SER A 306 -106.52 9.52 142.59
CA SER A 306 -107.31 10.17 143.64
C SER A 306 -106.38 10.64 144.78
N THR A 307 -106.81 11.69 145.50
CA THR A 307 -106.73 11.91 146.97
C THR A 307 -105.36 11.81 147.67
N LEU A 308 -104.94 12.64 148.62
CA LEU A 308 -105.48 13.73 149.42
C LEU A 308 -104.22 14.38 150.05
N ALA A 309 -104.15 15.71 150.09
CA ALA A 309 -103.01 16.54 150.49
C ALA A 309 -102.01 16.87 149.35
N ASN A 310 -101.71 18.16 149.20
CA ASN A 310 -100.72 18.80 148.31
C ASN A 310 -101.27 19.62 147.14
N THR A 311 -102.20 20.55 147.41
CA THR A 311 -102.70 21.59 146.48
C THR A 311 -101.67 22.66 146.09
N SER A 312 -100.37 22.37 146.16
CA SER A 312 -99.29 23.25 145.71
C SER A 312 -98.27 22.56 144.79
N ILE A 313 -98.34 21.22 144.63
CA ILE A 313 -97.37 20.45 143.84
C ILE A 313 -97.85 20.23 142.40
N ASP A 314 -99.16 20.21 142.14
CA ASP A 314 -99.69 19.92 140.79
C ASP A 314 -99.54 21.09 139.80
N TYR A 315 -99.65 22.34 140.26
CA TYR A 315 -99.35 23.51 139.41
C TYR A 315 -97.89 23.52 138.93
N GLU A 316 -96.96 23.05 139.76
CA GLU A 316 -95.53 23.02 139.43
C GLU A 316 -95.19 21.88 138.45
N LYS A 317 -95.93 20.76 138.53
CA LYS A 317 -95.82 19.65 137.56
C LYS A 317 -96.38 20.01 136.20
N ASP A 318 -97.55 20.66 136.14
CA ASP A 318 -98.15 21.07 134.86
C ASP A 318 -97.31 22.14 134.15
N GLU A 319 -96.75 23.10 134.89
CA GLU A 319 -95.82 24.10 134.33
C GLU A 319 -94.52 23.44 133.84
N ARG A 320 -94.05 22.38 134.52
CA ARG A 320 -92.90 21.58 134.07
C ARG A 320 -93.22 20.77 132.81
N ILE A 321 -94.43 20.20 132.71
CA ILE A 321 -94.88 19.47 131.51
C ILE A 321 -94.97 20.42 130.32
N GLN A 322 -95.59 21.59 130.47
CA GLN A 322 -95.67 22.59 129.40
C GLN A 322 -94.28 23.07 128.94
N ARG A 323 -93.35 23.27 129.88
CA ARG A 323 -91.95 23.59 129.54
C ARG A 323 -91.28 22.47 128.75
N LEU A 324 -91.48 21.22 129.15
CA LEU A 324 -90.95 20.05 128.45
C LEU A 324 -91.61 19.86 127.07
N GLU A 325 -92.91 20.13 126.92
CA GLU A 325 -93.60 20.08 125.63
C GLU A 325 -93.10 21.17 124.67
N LEU A 326 -92.90 22.38 125.17
CA LEU A 326 -92.30 23.48 124.39
C LEU A 326 -90.86 23.14 123.99
N GLU A 327 -90.06 22.61 124.92
CA GLU A 327 -88.69 22.16 124.64
C GLU A 327 -88.68 21.02 123.62
N ASN A 328 -89.60 20.06 123.72
CA ASN A 328 -89.72 18.96 122.78
C ASN A 328 -90.16 19.44 121.38
N SER A 329 -91.05 20.44 121.30
CA SER A 329 -91.39 21.10 120.05
C SER A 329 -90.19 21.82 119.43
N GLN A 330 -89.44 22.57 120.24
CA GLN A 330 -88.21 23.26 119.79
C GLN A 330 -87.14 22.27 119.32
N LEU A 331 -86.99 21.14 120.01
CA LEU A 331 -86.08 20.07 119.61
C LEU A 331 -86.54 19.42 118.30
N LYS A 332 -87.85 19.20 118.11
CA LYS A 332 -88.40 18.66 116.87
C LYS A 332 -88.19 19.59 115.68
N ASP A 333 -88.40 20.89 115.85
CA ASP A 333 -88.12 21.89 114.82
C ASP A 333 -86.62 21.91 114.47
N ARG A 334 -85.76 21.84 115.50
CA ARG A 334 -84.31 21.77 115.32
C ARG A 334 -83.86 20.50 114.60
N VAL A 335 -84.47 19.35 114.88
CA VAL A 335 -84.23 18.10 114.14
C VAL A 335 -84.65 18.23 112.69
N THR A 336 -85.80 18.85 112.41
CA THR A 336 -86.31 19.05 111.05
C THR A 336 -85.38 19.95 110.24
N VAL A 337 -84.93 21.06 110.81
CA VAL A 337 -83.96 21.96 110.16
C VAL A 337 -82.61 21.27 109.91
N LEU A 338 -82.14 20.46 110.86
CA LEU A 338 -80.90 19.69 110.68
C LEU A 338 -81.05 18.61 109.61
N PHE A 339 -82.21 17.96 109.52
CA PHE A 339 -82.53 16.99 108.48
C PHE A 339 -82.56 17.63 107.09
N ASP A 340 -83.27 18.76 106.93
CA ASP A 340 -83.32 19.51 105.67
C ASP A 340 -81.93 20.00 105.25
N ARG A 341 -81.12 20.43 106.22
CA ARG A 341 -79.72 20.82 105.97
C ARG A 341 -78.87 19.63 105.52
N ALA A 342 -79.03 18.46 106.12
CA ALA A 342 -78.34 17.24 105.72
C ALA A 342 -78.75 16.80 104.31
N GLN A 343 -80.04 16.81 103.99
CA GLN A 343 -80.55 16.48 102.66
C GLN A 343 -80.03 17.43 101.60
N LYS A 344 -80.01 18.74 101.88
CA LYS A 344 -79.42 19.75 100.98
C LYS A 344 -77.91 19.55 100.79
N SER A 345 -77.19 19.18 101.85
CA SER A 345 -75.76 18.85 101.76
C SER A 345 -75.51 17.63 100.88
N MET A 346 -76.31 16.58 101.03
CA MET A 346 -76.23 15.37 100.21
C MET A 346 -76.47 15.67 98.72
N LEU A 347 -77.48 16.50 98.41
CA LEU A 347 -77.77 16.90 97.03
C LEU A 347 -76.67 17.78 96.43
N MET A 348 -76.00 18.61 97.23
CA MET A 348 -74.83 19.37 96.79
C MET A 348 -73.62 18.47 96.54
N GLU A 349 -73.40 17.44 97.37
CA GLU A 349 -72.36 16.42 97.19
C GLU A 349 -72.61 15.60 95.91
N GLU A 350 -73.85 15.18 95.64
CA GLU A 350 -74.19 14.48 94.40
C GLU A 350 -73.98 15.36 93.16
N LYS A 351 -74.38 16.63 93.21
CA LYS A 351 -74.13 17.58 92.12
C LYS A 351 -72.63 17.81 91.90
N LYS A 352 -71.86 17.91 92.97
CA LYS A 352 -70.39 18.00 92.93
C LYS A 352 -69.80 16.75 92.28
N ASN A 353 -70.17 15.56 92.73
CA ASN A 353 -69.68 14.29 92.17
C ASN A 353 -70.05 14.15 90.68
N SER A 354 -71.26 14.56 90.28
CA SER A 354 -71.67 14.58 88.87
C SER A 354 -70.85 15.57 88.03
N ALA A 355 -70.50 16.73 88.59
CA ALA A 355 -69.65 17.70 87.92
C ALA A 355 -68.20 17.19 87.78
N GLU A 356 -67.65 16.55 88.81
CA GLU A 356 -66.32 15.94 88.80
C GLU A 356 -66.21 14.84 87.75
N GLN A 357 -67.22 13.97 87.63
CA GLN A 357 -67.27 12.95 86.58
C GLN A 357 -67.26 13.55 85.17
N LYS A 358 -68.00 14.65 84.96
CA LYS A 358 -68.01 15.37 83.68
C LYS A 358 -66.67 16.01 83.39
N TYR A 359 -65.99 16.55 84.40
CA TYR A 359 -64.66 17.13 84.27
C TYR A 359 -63.63 16.09 83.86
N HIS A 360 -63.58 14.93 84.54
CA HIS A 360 -62.67 13.83 84.18
C HIS A 360 -62.94 13.23 82.81
N LEU A 361 -64.19 13.26 82.33
CA LEU A 361 -64.49 12.85 80.96
C LEU A 361 -63.95 13.87 79.95
N LEU A 362 -64.09 15.16 80.23
CA LEU A 362 -63.59 16.23 79.36
C LEU A 362 -62.05 16.23 79.30
N GLU A 363 -61.40 16.03 80.44
CA GLU A 363 -59.94 15.92 80.57
C GLU A 363 -59.40 14.79 79.68
N ARG A 364 -59.97 13.59 79.78
CA ARG A 364 -59.60 12.45 78.92
C ARG A 364 -59.79 12.75 77.44
N LYS A 365 -60.89 13.39 77.05
CA LYS A 365 -61.12 13.77 75.64
C LYS A 365 -60.09 14.79 75.16
N MET A 366 -59.67 15.71 76.02
CA MET A 366 -58.65 16.70 75.66
C MET A 366 -57.29 16.02 75.46
N GLU A 367 -56.92 15.08 76.33
CA GLU A 367 -55.68 14.29 76.18
C GLU A 367 -55.68 13.46 74.90
N GLU A 368 -56.81 12.82 74.56
CA GLU A 368 -56.98 12.04 73.34
C GLU A 368 -56.78 12.92 72.09
N ILE A 369 -57.46 14.08 72.03
CA ILE A 369 -57.31 15.04 70.92
C ILE A 369 -55.87 15.54 70.82
N LEU A 370 -55.21 15.84 71.94
CA LEU A 370 -53.81 16.27 71.94
C LEU A 370 -52.86 15.17 71.47
N GLY A 371 -53.14 13.91 71.83
CA GLY A 371 -52.41 12.73 71.34
C GLY A 371 -52.55 12.55 69.83
N GLU A 372 -53.79 12.63 69.32
CA GLU A 372 -54.07 12.56 67.89
C GLU A 372 -53.36 13.69 67.12
N LEU A 373 -53.43 14.92 67.63
CA LEU A 373 -52.80 16.09 67.00
C LEU A 373 -51.27 15.92 66.92
N ASN A 374 -50.63 15.40 67.97
CA ASN A 374 -49.19 15.13 67.95
C ASN A 374 -48.83 13.99 66.99
N SER A 375 -49.64 12.95 66.91
CA SER A 375 -49.46 11.85 65.96
C SER A 375 -49.57 12.35 64.51
N LEU A 376 -50.61 13.13 64.21
CA LEU A 376 -50.80 13.79 62.92
C LEU A 376 -49.63 14.71 62.58
N ARG A 377 -49.17 15.53 63.53
CA ARG A 377 -48.01 16.42 63.33
C ARG A 377 -46.74 15.63 63.02
N SER A 378 -46.50 14.51 63.72
CA SER A 378 -45.37 13.62 63.45
C SER A 378 -45.48 12.95 62.08
N ALA A 379 -46.68 12.51 61.70
CA ALA A 379 -46.93 11.91 60.39
C ALA A 379 -46.76 12.91 59.24
N CYS A 380 -47.23 14.15 59.43
CA CYS A 380 -47.02 15.26 58.49
C CYS A 380 -45.54 15.61 58.38
N ALA A 381 -44.81 15.73 59.49
CA ALA A 381 -43.37 16.00 59.47
C ALA A 381 -42.63 14.90 58.69
N LYS A 382 -42.91 13.63 58.98
CA LYS A 382 -42.31 12.50 58.28
C LYS A 382 -42.57 12.55 56.77
N LYS A 383 -43.82 12.75 56.35
CA LYS A 383 -44.18 12.84 54.92
C LYS A 383 -43.55 14.03 54.20
N MET A 384 -43.42 15.17 54.86
CA MET A 384 -42.83 16.37 54.25
C MET A 384 -41.33 16.23 54.00
N PHE A 385 -40.59 15.56 54.89
CA PHE A 385 -39.14 15.39 54.78
C PHE A 385 -38.73 14.14 53.97
N ASP A 386 -39.48 13.02 54.04
CA ASP A 386 -39.14 11.81 53.26
C ASP A 386 -39.28 12.02 51.73
N VAL A 387 -40.25 12.84 51.30
CA VAL A 387 -40.54 13.09 49.86
C VAL A 387 -39.55 14.08 49.23
N THR A 388 -39.01 15.02 50.01
CA THR A 388 -38.18 16.11 49.48
C THR A 388 -36.70 15.75 49.39
N ASP A 389 -36.14 15.01 50.35
CA ASP A 389 -34.70 14.76 50.38
C ASP A 389 -34.25 13.51 49.59
N THR A 390 -35.04 12.43 49.57
CA THR A 390 -34.57 11.16 48.96
C THR A 390 -34.79 11.09 47.44
N THR A 391 -35.90 11.63 46.95
CA THR A 391 -36.28 11.48 45.53
C THR A 391 -35.57 12.50 44.64
N SER A 392 -35.40 13.73 45.13
CA SER A 392 -34.72 14.80 44.39
C SER A 392 -33.20 14.57 44.33
N GLN A 393 -32.59 14.16 45.45
CA GLN A 393 -31.16 13.90 45.55
C GLN A 393 -30.74 12.65 44.75
N SER A 394 -31.54 11.58 44.79
CA SER A 394 -31.30 10.38 43.97
C SER A 394 -31.36 10.68 42.47
N ARG A 395 -32.38 11.41 42.03
CA ARG A 395 -32.52 11.84 40.62
C ARG A 395 -31.39 12.77 40.18
N ALA A 396 -30.95 13.69 41.04
CA ALA A 396 -29.81 14.57 40.74
C ALA A 396 -28.51 13.78 40.58
N ALA A 397 -28.26 12.79 41.45
CA ALA A 397 -27.11 11.90 41.33
C ALA A 397 -27.12 11.06 40.05
N GLU A 398 -28.30 10.55 39.66
CA GLU A 398 -28.48 9.79 38.42
C GLU A 398 -28.24 10.66 37.17
N ILE A 399 -28.76 11.89 37.16
CA ILE A 399 -28.52 12.86 36.07
C ILE A 399 -27.03 13.21 35.99
N MET A 400 -26.36 13.46 37.11
CA MET A 400 -24.91 13.74 37.13
C MET A 400 -24.10 12.56 36.60
N LYS A 401 -24.43 11.33 37.01
CA LYS A 401 -23.80 10.12 36.47
C LYS A 401 -24.00 10.03 34.96
N ARG A 402 -25.22 10.28 34.48
CA ARG A 402 -25.50 10.25 33.04
C ARG A 402 -24.74 11.32 32.26
N ILE A 403 -24.59 12.51 32.82
CA ILE A 403 -23.79 13.59 32.23
C ILE A 403 -22.31 13.16 32.17
N GLN A 404 -21.80 12.55 33.23
CA GLN A 404 -20.42 12.04 33.24
C GLN A 404 -20.22 10.95 32.18
N ASP A 405 -21.09 9.93 32.14
CA ASP A 405 -21.02 8.85 31.15
C ASP A 405 -21.08 9.39 29.71
N LEU A 406 -21.88 10.45 29.47
CA LEU A 406 -21.97 11.11 28.17
C LEU A 406 -20.70 11.89 27.85
N ASN A 407 -20.11 12.60 28.81
CA ASN A 407 -18.85 13.31 28.62
C ASN A 407 -17.71 12.33 28.31
N ASP A 408 -17.58 11.25 29.07
CA ASP A 408 -16.55 10.22 28.85
C ASP A 408 -16.72 9.60 27.45
N LYS A 409 -17.97 9.37 27.02
CA LYS A 409 -18.25 8.89 25.66
C LYS A 409 -17.90 9.93 24.59
N THR A 410 -18.15 11.21 24.84
CA THR A 410 -17.77 12.29 23.92
C THR A 410 -16.25 12.42 23.80
N GLU A 411 -15.52 12.29 24.90
CA GLU A 411 -14.05 12.31 24.92
C GLU A 411 -13.47 11.13 24.13
N ASN A 412 -13.96 9.91 24.38
CA ASN A 412 -13.53 8.72 23.62
C ASN A 412 -13.82 8.85 22.11
N LEU A 413 -15.00 9.34 21.74
CA LEU A 413 -15.34 9.57 20.33
C LEU A 413 -14.47 10.66 19.70
N GLN A 414 -14.04 11.65 20.48
CA GLN A 414 -13.14 12.69 20.00
C GLN A 414 -11.71 12.16 19.81
N GLU A 415 -11.24 11.28 20.69
CA GLU A 415 -9.98 10.57 20.51
C GLU A 415 -10.02 9.66 19.28
N GLU A 416 -11.07 8.85 19.10
CA GLU A 416 -11.27 8.00 17.92
C GLU A 416 -11.34 8.83 16.62
N LEU A 417 -11.96 10.02 16.66
CA LEU A 417 -11.98 10.92 15.50
C LEU A 417 -10.58 11.46 15.17
N GLU A 418 -9.77 11.77 16.17
CA GLU A 418 -8.40 12.26 15.95
C GLU A 418 -7.49 11.15 15.44
N THR A 419 -7.62 9.91 15.96
CA THR A 419 -6.85 8.76 15.46
C THR A 419 -7.21 8.45 14.02
N THR A 420 -8.50 8.34 13.69
CA THR A 420 -8.96 8.09 12.31
C THR A 420 -8.55 9.21 11.35
N ARG A 421 -8.56 10.46 11.81
CA ARG A 421 -8.04 11.59 11.03
C ARG A 421 -6.54 11.46 10.77
N SER A 422 -5.76 11.09 11.78
CA SER A 422 -4.31 10.89 11.62
C SER A 422 -3.98 9.73 10.67
N GLU A 423 -4.76 8.65 10.72
CA GLU A 423 -4.65 7.51 9.80
C GLU A 423 -5.00 7.92 8.37
N ALA A 424 -6.05 8.73 8.18
CA ALA A 424 -6.44 9.26 6.88
C ALA A 424 -5.35 10.19 6.29
N ASP A 425 -4.73 11.04 7.11
CA ASP A 425 -3.62 11.90 6.68
C ASP A 425 -2.37 11.07 6.33
N ASN A 426 -2.07 10.01 7.09
CA ASN A 426 -0.99 9.08 6.76
C ASN A 426 -1.23 8.33 5.46
N ALA A 427 -2.46 7.82 5.25
CA ALA A 427 -2.84 7.16 4.00
C ALA A 427 -2.74 8.12 2.82
N ARG A 428 -3.18 9.37 2.98
CA ARG A 428 -3.04 10.43 1.97
C ARG A 428 -1.57 10.67 1.61
N ASN A 429 -0.69 10.80 2.60
CA ASN A 429 0.75 10.96 2.37
C ASN A 429 1.36 9.77 1.62
N HIS A 430 0.93 8.55 1.95
CA HIS A 430 1.37 7.34 1.24
C HIS A 430 0.92 7.34 -0.23
N VAL A 431 -0.33 7.70 -0.51
CA VAL A 431 -0.86 7.86 -1.87
C VAL A 431 -0.06 8.91 -2.65
N GLU A 432 0.27 10.05 -2.04
CA GLU A 432 1.12 11.06 -2.68
C GLU A 432 2.53 10.53 -2.99
N SER A 433 3.12 9.71 -2.11
CA SER A 433 4.42 9.08 -2.36
C SER A 433 4.36 8.12 -3.56
N LEU A 434 3.38 7.22 -3.56
CA LEU A 434 3.17 6.26 -4.66
C LEU A 434 2.89 6.99 -5.99
N THR A 435 2.16 8.10 -5.94
CA THR A 435 1.90 8.97 -7.10
C THR A 435 3.22 9.52 -7.68
N ARG A 436 4.13 10.02 -6.82
CA ARG A 436 5.45 10.52 -7.25
C ARG A 436 6.33 9.41 -7.82
N GLU A 437 6.28 8.20 -7.25
CA GLU A 437 7.00 7.02 -7.76
C GLU A 437 6.48 6.61 -9.13
N ARG A 438 5.15 6.49 -9.30
CA ARG A 438 4.51 6.23 -10.58
C ARG A 438 4.95 7.25 -11.64
N ASP A 439 4.94 8.55 -11.32
CA ASP A 439 5.34 9.58 -12.28
C ASP A 439 6.83 9.48 -12.66
N THR A 440 7.66 8.99 -11.75
CA THR A 440 9.08 8.73 -12.01
C THR A 440 9.27 7.50 -12.90
N LEU A 441 8.48 6.45 -12.69
CA LEU A 441 8.47 5.26 -13.55
C LEU A 441 7.94 5.57 -14.95
N LEU A 442 6.88 6.38 -15.08
CA LEU A 442 6.38 6.85 -16.37
C LEU A 442 7.45 7.60 -17.15
N ARG A 443 8.17 8.53 -16.51
CA ARG A 443 9.32 9.22 -17.14
C ARG A 443 10.42 8.27 -17.59
N LYS A 444 10.70 7.20 -16.84
CA LYS A 444 11.66 6.16 -17.25
C LYS A 444 11.16 5.36 -18.45
N ILE A 445 9.87 5.01 -18.49
CA ILE A 445 9.24 4.32 -19.62
C ILE A 445 9.31 5.19 -20.88
N ASP A 446 9.01 6.49 -20.79
CA ASP A 446 9.11 7.41 -21.92
C ASP A 446 10.55 7.50 -22.45
N HIS A 447 11.53 7.57 -21.54
CA HIS A 447 12.93 7.58 -21.92
C HIS A 447 13.34 6.28 -22.62
N LEU A 448 13.00 5.12 -22.06
CA LEU A 448 13.29 3.81 -22.65
C LEU A 448 12.60 3.63 -24.01
N THR A 449 11.37 4.13 -24.15
CA THR A 449 10.63 4.11 -25.42
C THR A 449 11.36 4.93 -26.47
N LYS A 450 11.82 6.14 -26.11
CA LYS A 450 12.61 6.99 -27.01
C LYS A 450 13.94 6.34 -27.40
N THR A 451 14.69 5.79 -26.45
CA THR A 451 15.95 5.09 -26.76
C THR A 451 15.73 3.87 -27.65
N THR A 452 14.62 3.15 -27.45
CA THR A 452 14.28 2.00 -28.30
C THR A 452 13.98 2.45 -29.72
N GLU A 453 13.28 3.57 -29.90
CA GLU A 453 12.99 4.11 -31.22
C GLU A 453 14.26 4.63 -31.93
N ASP A 454 15.14 5.31 -31.20
CA ASP A 454 16.44 5.75 -31.73
C ASP A 454 17.30 4.54 -32.16
N LEU A 455 17.31 3.46 -31.37
CA LEU A 455 17.99 2.22 -31.72
C LEU A 455 17.37 1.51 -32.93
N ARG A 456 16.03 1.49 -33.05
CA ARG A 456 15.36 0.94 -34.23
C ARG A 456 15.72 1.70 -35.48
N LYS A 457 15.76 3.03 -35.41
CA LYS A 457 16.19 3.88 -36.52
C LYS A 457 17.64 3.60 -36.91
N SER A 458 18.55 3.58 -35.93
CA SER A 458 19.97 3.26 -36.19
C SER A 458 20.14 1.86 -36.81
N LEU A 459 19.34 0.88 -36.39
CA LEU A 459 19.35 -0.46 -36.98
C LEU A 459 18.83 -0.47 -38.43
N ALA A 460 17.81 0.34 -38.74
CA ALA A 460 17.31 0.49 -40.10
C ALA A 460 18.36 1.12 -41.02
N ASP A 461 19.02 2.18 -40.56
CA ASP A 461 20.10 2.87 -41.27
C ASP A 461 21.27 1.91 -41.55
N GLU A 462 21.67 1.10 -40.57
CA GLU A 462 22.75 0.10 -40.73
C GLU A 462 22.38 -1.02 -41.71
N LYS A 463 21.11 -1.46 -41.72
CA LYS A 463 20.61 -2.44 -42.70
C LYS A 463 20.62 -1.88 -44.12
N GLU A 464 20.28 -0.61 -44.29
CA GLU A 464 20.36 0.07 -45.59
C GLU A 464 21.82 0.17 -46.05
N LEU A 465 22.73 0.56 -45.16
CA LEU A 465 24.17 0.59 -45.44
C LEU A 465 24.68 -0.78 -45.86
N CYS A 466 24.36 -1.83 -45.09
CA CYS A 466 24.74 -3.21 -45.40
C CYS A 466 24.20 -3.65 -46.78
N SER A 467 22.95 -3.29 -47.10
CA SER A 467 22.35 -3.59 -48.41
C SER A 467 23.10 -2.90 -49.55
N SER A 468 23.43 -1.61 -49.38
CA SER A 468 24.19 -0.84 -50.36
C SER A 468 25.61 -1.39 -50.58
N LEU A 469 26.29 -1.80 -49.51
CA LEU A 469 27.60 -2.42 -49.57
C LEU A 469 27.55 -3.79 -50.25
N SER A 470 26.52 -4.59 -49.97
CA SER A 470 26.30 -5.88 -50.63
C SER A 470 26.11 -5.72 -52.13
N SER A 471 25.28 -4.77 -52.57
CA SER A 471 25.10 -4.47 -54.00
C SER A 471 26.40 -3.99 -54.65
N SER A 472 27.15 -3.11 -53.98
CA SER A 472 28.46 -2.65 -54.48
C SER A 472 29.47 -3.78 -54.60
N LEU A 473 29.49 -4.70 -53.63
CA LEU A 473 30.35 -5.89 -53.67
C LEU A 473 29.97 -6.81 -54.84
N GLU A 474 28.69 -7.02 -55.08
CA GLU A 474 28.19 -7.83 -56.20
C GLU A 474 28.57 -7.22 -57.56
N GLU A 475 28.46 -5.89 -57.71
CA GLU A 475 28.93 -5.17 -58.90
C GLU A 475 30.45 -5.34 -59.10
N LYS A 476 31.26 -5.19 -58.05
CA LYS A 476 32.71 -5.37 -58.13
C LYS A 476 33.10 -6.81 -58.43
N THR A 477 32.39 -7.77 -57.87
CA THR A 477 32.60 -9.20 -58.14
C THR A 477 32.29 -9.51 -59.61
N SER A 478 31.17 -9.02 -60.12
CA SER A 478 30.79 -9.16 -61.54
C SER A 478 31.81 -8.51 -62.48
N ALA A 479 32.32 -7.33 -62.12
CA ALA A 479 33.38 -6.66 -62.89
C ALA A 479 34.69 -7.45 -62.89
N MET A 480 35.05 -8.06 -61.76
CA MET A 480 36.23 -8.91 -61.64
C MET A 480 36.11 -10.18 -62.50
N GLU A 481 34.96 -10.85 -62.47
CA GLU A 481 34.69 -12.02 -63.32
C GLU A 481 34.78 -11.68 -64.82
N SER A 482 34.25 -10.53 -65.22
CA SER A 482 34.37 -10.03 -66.60
C SER A 482 35.84 -9.82 -67.02
N LEU A 483 36.64 -9.18 -66.16
CA LEU A 483 38.07 -8.98 -66.39
C LEU A 483 38.83 -10.31 -66.45
N GLU A 484 38.45 -11.30 -65.64
CA GLU A 484 39.06 -12.63 -65.65
C GLU A 484 38.77 -13.38 -66.97
N LEU A 485 37.55 -13.27 -67.49
CA LEU A 485 37.20 -13.78 -68.82
C LEU A 485 38.01 -13.09 -69.93
N GLU A 486 38.16 -11.77 -69.86
CA GLU A 486 38.96 -11.01 -70.81
C GLU A 486 40.44 -11.43 -70.77
N LEU A 487 41.02 -11.57 -69.56
CA LEU A 487 42.38 -12.08 -69.38
C LEU A 487 42.57 -13.49 -69.94
N ASN A 488 41.60 -14.38 -69.73
CA ASN A 488 41.64 -15.74 -70.27
C ASN A 488 41.56 -15.73 -71.81
N SER A 489 40.73 -14.86 -72.39
CA SER A 489 40.66 -14.64 -73.84
C SER A 489 42.00 -14.14 -74.38
N LEU A 490 42.57 -13.10 -73.80
CA LEU A 490 43.88 -12.56 -74.19
C LEU A 490 44.99 -13.62 -74.08
N ARG A 491 45.03 -14.37 -72.98
CA ARG A 491 45.97 -15.48 -72.78
C ARG A 491 45.85 -16.54 -73.88
N SER A 492 44.62 -16.86 -74.31
CA SER A 492 44.40 -17.81 -75.42
C SER A 492 44.91 -17.26 -76.76
N GLN A 493 44.71 -15.96 -77.02
CA GLN A 493 45.25 -15.29 -78.20
C GLN A 493 46.78 -15.26 -78.18
N THR A 494 47.41 -14.96 -77.04
CA THR A 494 48.86 -15.01 -76.89
C THR A 494 49.40 -16.39 -77.23
N LYS A 495 48.81 -17.47 -76.71
CA LYS A 495 49.22 -18.85 -77.04
C LYS A 495 49.08 -19.16 -78.54
N SER A 496 48.01 -18.68 -79.17
CA SER A 496 47.80 -18.84 -80.62
C SER A 496 48.88 -18.11 -81.43
N LEU A 497 49.21 -16.88 -81.05
CA LEU A 497 50.28 -16.10 -81.68
C LEU A 497 51.65 -16.73 -81.45
N GLU A 498 51.91 -17.27 -80.27
CA GLU A 498 53.16 -17.97 -79.94
C GLU A 498 53.34 -19.24 -80.80
N TYR A 499 52.26 -20.00 -81.02
CA TYR A 499 52.27 -21.14 -81.96
C TYR A 499 52.59 -20.69 -83.39
N LYS A 500 51.91 -19.64 -83.89
CA LYS A 500 52.17 -19.08 -85.23
C LYS A 500 53.60 -18.55 -85.37
N LEU A 501 54.14 -17.93 -84.33
CA LEU A 501 55.53 -17.46 -84.29
C LEU A 501 56.50 -18.65 -84.37
N SER A 502 56.23 -19.73 -83.63
CA SER A 502 57.03 -20.95 -83.69
C SER A 502 57.00 -21.58 -85.09
N GLU A 503 55.83 -21.66 -85.72
CA GLU A 503 55.67 -22.16 -87.09
C GLU A 503 56.43 -21.30 -88.11
N ALA A 504 56.32 -19.97 -88.00
CA ALA A 504 57.07 -19.03 -88.83
C ALA A 504 58.58 -19.17 -88.63
N ASN A 505 59.06 -19.36 -87.40
CA ASN A 505 60.47 -19.59 -87.11
C ASN A 505 60.99 -20.90 -87.72
N GLU A 506 60.22 -21.99 -87.65
CA GLU A 506 60.58 -23.26 -88.29
C GLU A 506 60.55 -23.15 -89.83
N ALA A 507 59.58 -22.44 -90.39
CA ALA A 507 59.55 -22.13 -91.82
C ALA A 507 60.78 -21.30 -92.23
N MET A 508 61.16 -20.31 -91.41
CA MET A 508 62.35 -19.49 -91.64
C MET A 508 63.64 -20.32 -91.57
N LYS A 509 63.80 -21.21 -90.59
CA LYS A 509 64.93 -22.16 -90.53
C LYS A 509 64.98 -23.07 -91.75
N ASN A 510 63.84 -23.58 -92.19
CA ASN A 510 63.76 -24.42 -93.39
C ASN A 510 64.16 -23.64 -94.65
N LEU A 511 63.67 -22.40 -94.80
CA LEU A 511 64.08 -21.51 -95.89
C LEU A 511 65.57 -21.18 -95.82
N GLU A 512 66.11 -20.92 -94.63
CA GLU A 512 67.53 -20.66 -94.42
C GLU A 512 68.38 -21.89 -94.77
N ALA A 513 67.94 -23.09 -94.40
CA ALA A 513 68.57 -24.34 -94.80
C ALA A 513 68.51 -24.57 -96.32
N GLN A 514 67.37 -24.26 -96.96
CA GLN A 514 67.25 -24.28 -98.43
C GLN A 514 68.18 -23.26 -99.09
N LEU A 515 68.35 -22.06 -98.50
CA LEU A 515 69.24 -21.01 -98.99
C LEU A 515 70.71 -21.41 -98.83
N GLN A 516 71.09 -22.06 -97.71
CA GLN A 516 72.42 -22.63 -97.52
C GLN A 516 72.70 -23.79 -98.49
N ALA A 517 71.70 -24.65 -98.77
CA ALA A 517 71.82 -25.68 -99.79
C ALA A 517 71.95 -25.09 -101.21
N ALA A 518 71.23 -24.00 -101.51
CA ALA A 518 71.31 -23.28 -102.78
C ALA A 518 72.63 -22.50 -102.95
N LYS A 519 73.28 -22.10 -101.85
CA LYS A 519 74.66 -21.57 -101.86
C LYS A 519 75.73 -22.63 -102.16
N GLY A 520 75.34 -23.90 -102.32
CA GLY A 520 76.22 -25.04 -102.54
C GLY A 520 76.76 -25.24 -103.96
N GLU A 521 76.36 -24.44 -104.95
CA GLU A 521 77.03 -24.42 -106.26
C GLU A 521 77.60 -23.03 -106.55
N PRO A 522 78.94 -22.85 -106.55
CA PRO A 522 79.54 -21.66 -107.11
C PRO A 522 79.26 -21.66 -108.61
N THR A 523 78.33 -20.83 -109.05
CA THR A 523 78.21 -20.49 -110.46
C THR A 523 79.47 -19.75 -110.89
N ASP A 524 79.98 -20.09 -112.08
CA ASP A 524 81.17 -19.55 -112.77
C ASP A 524 81.10 -18.03 -113.08
N ALA A 525 80.12 -17.32 -112.53
CA ALA A 525 80.07 -15.88 -112.53
C ALA A 525 80.68 -15.37 -111.22
N GLY A 526 82.02 -15.30 -111.19
CA GLY A 526 82.77 -14.66 -110.12
C GLY A 526 82.28 -13.23 -109.83
N ASP A 527 82.68 -12.74 -108.66
CA ASP A 527 82.32 -11.46 -108.01
C ASP A 527 82.63 -10.17 -108.82
N GLU A 528 83.03 -10.31 -110.09
CA GLU A 528 83.43 -9.21 -110.98
C GLU A 528 82.29 -8.66 -111.85
N THR A 529 81.07 -9.19 -111.75
CA THR A 529 79.88 -8.64 -112.43
C THR A 529 78.95 -7.90 -111.46
N GLN A 530 79.52 -7.06 -110.60
CA GLN A 530 78.76 -5.98 -109.95
C GLN A 530 78.27 -4.99 -111.02
N ILE A 531 77.05 -5.23 -111.51
CA ILE A 531 76.34 -4.30 -112.37
C ILE A 531 76.20 -2.97 -111.61
N LEU A 532 76.79 -1.89 -112.14
CA LEU A 532 76.82 -0.53 -111.56
C LEU A 532 75.43 0.05 -111.18
N HIS A 533 74.34 -0.61 -111.56
CA HIS A 533 72.96 -0.27 -111.19
C HIS A 533 72.55 -0.73 -109.78
N LEU A 534 73.37 -1.52 -109.08
CA LEU A 534 73.12 -1.90 -107.68
C LEU A 534 73.62 -0.88 -106.66
N ARG A 535 74.62 -0.05 -107.01
CA ARG A 535 75.16 0.96 -106.10
C ARG A 535 74.27 2.20 -105.97
N ASN A 536 73.42 2.45 -106.98
CA ASN A 536 72.40 3.50 -107.01
C ASN A 536 71.07 2.91 -107.53
N ASN A 537 70.61 1.83 -106.90
CA ASN A 537 69.32 1.23 -107.24
C ASN A 537 68.19 2.20 -106.82
N PRO A 538 67.36 2.72 -107.75
CA PRO A 538 66.30 3.66 -107.42
C PRO A 538 65.26 3.10 -106.44
N LEU A 539 65.10 1.77 -106.38
CA LEU A 539 64.28 1.12 -105.35
C LEU A 539 64.94 1.16 -103.97
N GLN A 540 66.26 1.03 -103.89
CA GLN A 540 66.99 1.13 -102.64
C GLN A 540 66.97 2.57 -102.11
N CYS A 541 67.14 3.57 -102.99
CA CYS A 541 66.99 4.97 -102.62
C CYS A 541 65.56 5.27 -102.13
N ALA A 542 64.52 4.73 -102.79
CA ALA A 542 63.13 4.90 -102.35
C ALA A 542 62.83 4.18 -101.02
N MET A 543 63.45 3.02 -100.78
CA MET A 543 63.35 2.31 -99.49
C MET A 543 64.10 3.03 -98.37
N ASP A 544 65.26 3.62 -98.65
CA ASP A 544 66.00 4.44 -97.69
C ASP A 544 65.25 5.75 -97.40
N GLU A 545 64.57 6.34 -98.40
CA GLU A 545 63.67 7.48 -98.23
C GLU A 545 62.46 7.10 -97.36
N PHE A 546 61.80 5.97 -97.64
CA PHE A 546 60.69 5.44 -96.83
C PHE A 546 61.11 5.07 -95.41
N ALA A 547 62.31 4.49 -95.22
CA ALA A 547 62.85 4.18 -93.91
C ALA A 547 63.15 5.48 -93.14
N SER A 548 63.75 6.48 -93.81
CA SER A 548 64.00 7.79 -93.22
C SER A 548 62.73 8.58 -92.89
N ASP A 549 61.65 8.40 -93.67
CA ASP A 549 60.33 8.99 -93.43
C ASP A 549 59.57 8.25 -92.32
N ALA A 550 59.64 6.91 -92.27
CA ALA A 550 59.08 6.13 -91.18
C ALA A 550 59.78 6.41 -89.84
N GLU A 551 61.09 6.67 -89.87
CA GLU A 551 61.88 7.04 -88.70
C GLU A 551 61.64 8.50 -88.26
N ARG A 552 61.45 9.42 -89.21
CA ARG A 552 60.96 10.79 -88.94
C ARG A 552 59.54 10.80 -88.38
N GLU A 553 58.66 9.93 -88.85
CA GLU A 553 57.29 9.77 -88.34
C GLU A 553 57.27 9.15 -86.93
N ARG A 554 58.13 8.17 -86.65
CA ARG A 554 58.33 7.63 -85.28
C ARG A 554 58.90 8.69 -84.33
N GLN A 555 59.81 9.55 -84.78
CA GLN A 555 60.32 10.67 -83.98
C GLN A 555 59.28 11.77 -83.76
N ARG A 556 58.36 12.01 -84.71
CA ARG A 556 57.20 12.90 -84.53
C ARG A 556 56.19 12.34 -83.52
N LYS A 557 55.96 11.03 -83.51
CA LYS A 557 55.08 10.38 -82.51
C LYS A 557 55.67 10.38 -81.10
N ARG A 558 56.99 10.18 -80.95
CA ARG A 558 57.66 10.31 -79.64
C ARG A 558 57.69 11.74 -79.11
N LYS A 559 57.70 12.76 -79.99
CA LYS A 559 57.58 14.17 -79.59
C LYS A 559 56.13 14.65 -79.36
N ALA A 560 55.13 13.91 -79.83
CA ALA A 560 53.72 14.20 -79.55
C ALA A 560 53.26 13.63 -78.20
N ASP A 561 53.85 12.50 -77.74
CA ASP A 561 53.53 11.89 -76.44
C ASP A 561 54.07 12.67 -75.24
N GLU A 562 55.20 13.38 -75.36
CA GLU A 562 55.70 14.25 -74.28
C GLU A 562 54.90 15.55 -74.11
N THR A 563 54.08 15.94 -75.10
CA THR A 563 53.23 17.14 -75.04
C THR A 563 51.77 16.89 -74.69
N LEU A 564 51.37 15.63 -74.47
CA LEU A 564 49.99 15.26 -74.08
C LEU A 564 49.88 14.75 -72.63
N SER A 565 50.95 14.81 -71.85
CA SER A 565 50.93 14.50 -70.40
C SER A 565 50.36 15.63 -69.52
N HIS A 566 49.77 16.68 -70.11
CA HIS A 566 49.17 17.79 -69.37
C HIS A 566 47.73 18.09 -69.77
N GLY A 567 46.94 17.03 -69.87
CA GLY A 567 45.50 17.14 -70.04
C GLY A 567 44.76 16.00 -69.37
N GLU A 568 44.72 15.97 -68.02
CA GLU A 568 43.50 15.45 -67.40
C GLU A 568 42.32 16.31 -67.94
N PRO A 569 41.18 15.72 -68.31
CA PRO A 569 40.04 16.49 -68.79
C PRO A 569 39.73 17.57 -67.76
N SER A 570 39.64 18.84 -68.20
CA SER A 570 39.40 20.01 -67.34
C SER A 570 38.19 19.80 -66.42
N GLU A 571 37.21 19.00 -66.87
CA GLU A 571 36.04 18.58 -66.09
C GLU A 571 36.36 17.55 -65.00
N ALA A 572 37.24 16.57 -65.25
CA ALA A 572 37.65 15.59 -64.24
C ALA A 572 38.50 16.24 -63.14
N LYS A 573 39.38 17.18 -63.51
CA LYS A 573 40.15 17.95 -62.54
C LYS A 573 39.25 18.87 -61.71
N ARG A 574 38.30 19.56 -62.36
CA ARG A 574 37.30 20.40 -61.67
C ARG A 574 36.38 19.57 -60.76
N ALA A 575 35.95 18.38 -61.20
CA ALA A 575 35.14 17.47 -60.38
C ALA A 575 35.91 16.94 -59.16
N ARG A 576 37.21 16.62 -59.31
CA ARG A 576 38.05 16.26 -58.16
C ARG A 576 38.26 17.45 -57.22
N GLU A 577 38.51 18.65 -57.73
CA GLU A 577 38.65 19.86 -56.91
C GLU A 577 37.35 20.22 -56.18
N GLU A 578 36.19 20.07 -56.82
CA GLU A 578 34.86 20.23 -56.21
C GLU A 578 34.59 19.16 -55.15
N GLN A 579 34.97 17.91 -55.39
CA GLN A 579 34.85 16.82 -54.41
C GLN A 579 35.76 17.06 -53.20
N ILE A 580 36.99 17.52 -53.43
CA ILE A 580 37.92 17.89 -52.36
C ILE A 580 37.35 19.06 -51.55
N HIS A 581 36.85 20.11 -52.20
CA HIS A 581 36.24 21.25 -51.51
C HIS A 581 34.97 20.86 -50.72
N ALA A 582 34.16 19.93 -51.25
CA ALA A 582 33.00 19.40 -50.55
C ALA A 582 33.42 18.61 -49.29
N LEU A 583 34.45 17.76 -49.41
CA LEU A 583 35.02 17.02 -48.28
C LEU A 583 35.65 17.95 -47.24
N GLU A 584 36.36 19.00 -47.66
CA GLU A 584 36.91 20.03 -46.75
C GLU A 584 35.81 20.79 -46.02
N THR A 585 34.69 21.08 -46.70
CA THR A 585 33.53 21.74 -46.10
C THR A 585 32.85 20.82 -45.09
N GLN A 586 32.72 19.53 -45.40
CA GLN A 586 32.17 18.52 -44.50
C GLN A 586 33.08 18.29 -43.28
N LEU A 587 34.40 18.28 -43.49
CA LEU A 587 35.38 18.20 -42.39
C LEU A 587 35.26 19.42 -41.47
N LYS A 588 35.25 20.64 -42.02
CA LYS A 588 35.05 21.87 -41.21
C LYS A 588 33.71 21.89 -40.49
N LYS A 589 32.66 21.29 -41.07
CA LYS A 589 31.35 21.15 -40.41
C LYS A 589 31.45 20.17 -39.24
N SER A 590 32.04 19.00 -39.47
CA SER A 590 32.26 17.98 -38.44
C SER A 590 33.16 18.49 -37.30
N GLU A 591 34.20 19.26 -37.60
CA GLU A 591 35.06 19.90 -36.59
C GLU A 591 34.28 20.89 -35.71
N ARG A 592 33.41 21.71 -36.30
CA ARG A 592 32.55 22.62 -35.54
C ARG A 592 31.54 21.87 -34.68
N GLU A 593 30.94 20.81 -35.21
CA GLU A 593 30.00 19.95 -34.47
C GLU A 593 30.70 19.25 -33.30
N LYS A 594 31.92 18.74 -33.51
CA LYS A 594 32.78 18.17 -32.46
C LYS A 594 33.09 19.20 -31.38
N GLU A 595 33.45 20.43 -31.76
CA GLU A 595 33.72 21.49 -30.79
C GLU A 595 32.46 21.91 -30.01
N GLN A 596 31.30 21.95 -30.66
CA GLN A 596 30.02 22.18 -29.99
C GLN A 596 29.67 21.05 -29.02
N ALA A 597 29.88 19.79 -29.41
CA ALA A 597 29.65 18.63 -28.54
C ALA A 597 30.56 18.66 -27.31
N LEU A 598 31.85 19.01 -27.48
CA LEU A 598 32.79 19.17 -26.36
C LEU A 598 32.37 20.28 -25.40
N ARG A 599 31.88 21.42 -25.93
CA ARG A 599 31.34 22.52 -25.09
C ARG A 599 30.11 22.08 -24.31
N LEU A 600 29.15 21.43 -24.97
CA LEU A 600 27.96 20.89 -24.31
C LEU A 600 28.33 19.87 -23.22
N GLN A 601 29.28 18.98 -23.50
CA GLN A 601 29.78 18.01 -22.52
C GLN A 601 30.39 18.71 -21.29
N ALA A 602 31.20 19.75 -21.50
CA ALA A 602 31.78 20.53 -20.41
C ALA A 602 30.69 21.24 -19.58
N ASP A 603 29.68 21.81 -20.23
CA ASP A 603 28.55 22.48 -19.57
C ASP A 603 27.68 21.50 -18.77
N PHE A 604 27.41 20.31 -19.31
CA PHE A 604 26.70 19.26 -18.59
C PHE A 604 27.50 18.76 -17.39
N ALA A 605 28.81 18.53 -17.54
CA ALA A 605 29.67 18.12 -16.44
C ALA A 605 29.71 19.19 -15.33
N LYS A 606 29.71 20.48 -15.70
CA LYS A 606 29.64 21.59 -14.75
C LYS A 606 28.31 21.61 -14.00
N LYS A 607 27.18 21.57 -14.71
CA LYS A 607 25.84 21.54 -14.11
C LYS A 607 25.65 20.32 -13.21
N TYR A 608 26.14 19.16 -13.64
CA TYR A 608 26.11 17.95 -12.83
C TYR A 608 26.86 18.15 -11.51
N ARG A 609 28.10 18.68 -11.54
CA ARG A 609 28.85 18.98 -10.31
C ARG A 609 28.13 19.98 -9.42
N GLU A 610 27.52 21.03 -9.98
CA GLU A 610 26.76 22.03 -9.22
C GLU A 610 25.53 21.40 -8.53
N ILE A 611 24.76 20.60 -9.27
CA ILE A 611 23.58 19.89 -8.74
C ILE A 611 24.00 18.90 -7.65
N THR A 612 25.02 18.08 -7.90
CA THR A 612 25.52 17.11 -6.92
C THR A 612 26.01 17.83 -5.65
N THR A 613 26.79 18.90 -5.79
CA THR A 613 27.27 19.68 -4.64
C THR A 613 26.11 20.28 -3.85
N THR A 614 25.07 20.77 -4.53
CA THR A 614 23.88 21.35 -3.88
C THR A 614 23.04 20.31 -3.16
N LEU A 615 22.89 19.12 -3.75
CA LEU A 615 22.07 18.05 -3.19
C LEU A 615 22.77 17.29 -2.05
N THR A 616 24.06 17.02 -2.18
CA THR A 616 24.79 16.15 -1.25
C THR A 616 25.71 16.92 -0.30
N GLY A 617 26.02 18.18 -0.60
CA GLY A 617 27.02 18.94 0.14
C GLY A 617 28.47 18.48 -0.13
N TYR A 618 28.70 17.63 -1.12
CA TYR A 618 30.02 17.14 -1.49
C TYR A 618 30.46 17.65 -2.87
N GLN A 619 31.67 18.22 -2.92
CA GLN A 619 32.31 18.70 -4.13
C GLN A 619 33.20 17.61 -4.75
N ILE A 620 32.90 17.21 -5.98
CA ILE A 620 33.68 16.22 -6.74
C ILE A 620 34.67 16.94 -7.66
N LYS A 621 35.97 16.66 -7.50
CA LYS A 621 37.06 17.14 -8.35
C LYS A 621 37.76 15.97 -9.03
N LEU A 622 37.80 15.98 -10.36
CA LEU A 622 38.62 15.05 -11.13
C LEU A 622 40.07 15.55 -11.07
N LYS A 623 40.98 14.76 -10.49
CA LYS A 623 42.40 15.12 -10.40
C LYS A 623 43.18 14.63 -11.62
N ASP A 624 42.90 13.41 -12.05
CA ASP A 624 43.55 12.81 -13.21
C ASP A 624 42.50 12.14 -14.09
N ILE A 625 42.34 12.67 -15.31
CA ILE A 625 41.36 12.20 -16.30
C ILE A 625 41.87 10.92 -16.98
N GLU A 626 43.20 10.75 -17.10
CA GLU A 626 43.81 9.58 -17.76
C GLU A 626 43.83 8.37 -16.84
N GLU A 627 44.06 8.57 -15.54
CA GLU A 627 44.06 7.50 -14.53
C GLU A 627 42.69 7.27 -13.85
N GLY A 628 41.68 8.09 -14.18
CA GLY A 628 40.32 7.96 -13.63
C GLY A 628 40.20 8.34 -12.16
N ILE A 629 41.10 9.16 -11.62
CA ILE A 629 41.15 9.50 -10.19
C ILE A 629 40.27 10.71 -9.88
N CYS A 630 39.30 10.53 -8.98
CA CYS A 630 38.43 11.59 -8.48
C CYS A 630 38.58 11.79 -6.96
N CYS A 631 38.49 13.03 -6.52
CA CYS A 631 38.49 13.40 -5.11
C CYS A 631 37.13 14.01 -4.76
N VAL A 632 36.56 13.59 -3.65
CA VAL A 632 35.29 14.07 -3.12
C VAL A 632 35.56 14.71 -1.77
N ASN A 633 35.26 16.00 -1.68
CA ASN A 633 35.46 16.78 -0.46
C ASN A 633 34.10 17.27 0.05
N SER A 634 33.89 17.26 1.36
CA SER A 634 32.72 17.92 1.94
C SER A 634 32.84 19.44 1.85
N VAL A 635 31.75 20.12 1.52
CA VAL A 635 31.65 21.59 1.58
C VAL A 635 31.50 22.08 3.02
N TYR A 636 31.08 21.21 3.94
CA TYR A 636 30.86 21.55 5.35
C TYR A 636 32.08 21.28 6.24
N ASP A 637 33.04 20.49 5.76
CA ASP A 637 34.25 20.10 6.49
C ASP A 637 35.43 19.95 5.50
N GLU A 638 36.09 21.07 5.21
CA GLU A 638 37.16 21.15 4.21
C GLU A 638 38.48 20.52 4.68
N MET A 639 38.65 20.27 5.99
CA MET A 639 39.94 19.87 6.58
C MET A 639 40.06 18.39 6.92
N GLU A 640 38.96 17.68 7.24
CA GLU A 640 39.08 16.30 7.73
C GLU A 640 38.58 15.22 6.78
N LYS A 641 37.68 15.50 5.84
CA LYS A 641 36.99 14.44 5.05
C LYS A 641 37.17 14.58 3.54
N GLN A 642 38.30 14.09 3.05
CA GLN A 642 38.57 13.91 1.63
C GLN A 642 38.57 12.41 1.29
N PHE A 643 37.63 12.00 0.43
CA PHE A 643 37.62 10.66 -0.16
C PHE A 643 38.27 10.71 -1.54
N VAL A 644 39.11 9.74 -1.87
CA VAL A 644 39.69 9.62 -3.20
C VAL A 644 39.28 8.30 -3.79
N PHE A 645 38.74 8.32 -5.00
CA PHE A 645 38.34 7.13 -5.72
C PHE A 645 39.11 7.03 -7.02
N LYS A 646 39.33 5.81 -7.48
CA LYS A 646 39.87 5.50 -8.80
C LYS A 646 38.82 4.72 -9.58
N TYR A 647 38.45 5.25 -10.74
CA TYR A 647 37.58 4.57 -11.68
C TYR A 647 38.41 3.82 -12.71
N ASN A 648 38.27 2.49 -12.75
CA ASN A 648 38.93 1.66 -13.75
C ASN A 648 38.03 1.55 -14.99
N ALA A 649 38.38 2.24 -16.07
CA ALA A 649 37.57 2.29 -17.30
C ALA A 649 37.34 0.89 -17.94
N ASP A 650 38.31 -0.02 -17.83
CA ASP A 650 38.23 -1.35 -18.44
C ASP A 650 37.30 -2.32 -17.68
N THR A 651 37.14 -2.12 -16.37
CA THR A 651 36.34 -3.01 -15.50
C THR A 651 35.03 -2.37 -15.05
N GLY A 652 34.91 -1.04 -15.16
CA GLY A 652 33.78 -0.27 -14.64
C GLY A 652 33.73 -0.19 -13.11
N ILE A 653 34.76 -0.69 -12.41
CA ILE A 653 34.83 -0.73 -10.95
C ILE A 653 35.39 0.59 -10.41
N VAL A 654 34.77 1.10 -9.34
CA VAL A 654 35.23 2.27 -8.58
C VAL A 654 35.90 1.79 -7.30
N ASP A 655 37.21 1.97 -7.21
CA ASP A 655 37.99 1.63 -6.02
C ASP A 655 38.17 2.86 -5.13
N LEU A 656 37.83 2.75 -3.84
CA LEU A 656 38.17 3.79 -2.86
C LEU A 656 39.67 3.65 -2.53
N LEU A 657 40.43 4.72 -2.77
CA LEU A 657 41.83 4.82 -2.40
C LEU A 657 41.92 5.34 -0.96
N ASP A 658 42.49 4.54 -0.07
CA ASP A 658 42.78 4.95 1.31
C ASP A 658 43.82 6.07 1.30
N VAL A 659 43.37 7.29 1.54
CA VAL A 659 44.26 8.42 1.78
C VAL A 659 44.39 8.59 3.29
N GLY A 660 45.30 7.81 3.87
CA GLY A 660 45.95 8.06 5.17
C GLY A 660 45.10 8.73 6.26
N GLN A 661 43.91 8.22 6.54
CA GLN A 661 43.22 8.51 7.80
C GLN A 661 43.61 7.45 8.83
N ASP A 662 43.94 7.92 10.04
CA ASP A 662 44.57 7.15 11.10
C ASP A 662 43.90 5.80 11.41
N VAL A 663 44.74 4.84 11.78
CA VAL A 663 44.54 3.39 11.93
C VAL A 663 43.52 2.97 13.01
N LEU A 664 42.65 3.87 13.49
CA LEU A 664 41.72 3.60 14.60
C LEU A 664 40.23 3.58 14.22
N SER A 665 39.87 3.79 12.96
CA SER A 665 38.48 3.73 12.50
C SER A 665 38.26 2.67 11.41
N GLN A 666 38.60 1.41 11.69
CA GLN A 666 38.19 0.25 10.88
C GLN A 666 36.78 -0.26 11.23
N GLY A 667 35.82 0.64 11.38
CA GLY A 667 34.40 0.27 11.49
C GLY A 667 33.66 1.01 10.41
N ARG A 668 33.10 0.31 9.42
CA ARG A 668 32.35 0.86 8.28
C ARG A 668 31.23 1.79 8.77
N PRO A 669 31.41 3.12 8.78
CA PRO A 669 30.36 4.04 9.24
C PRO A 669 29.33 4.30 8.12
N TRP A 670 29.72 4.01 6.87
CA TRP A 670 28.98 4.38 5.67
C TRP A 670 27.75 3.51 5.39
N GLU A 671 27.70 2.28 5.90
CA GLU A 671 26.51 1.42 5.78
C GLU A 671 25.34 1.99 6.58
N TYR A 672 25.61 2.68 7.69
CA TYR A 672 24.59 3.31 8.53
C TYR A 672 24.01 4.59 7.92
N GLU A 673 24.79 5.30 7.10
CA GLU A 673 24.34 6.54 6.44
C GLU A 673 23.66 6.28 5.09
N MET A 674 24.00 5.21 4.37
CA MET A 674 23.33 4.81 3.13
C MET A 674 21.93 4.18 3.35
N GLN A 675 21.59 3.82 4.60
CA GLN A 675 20.29 3.28 4.99
C GLN A 675 19.26 4.34 5.43
N LYS A 676 19.67 5.62 5.51
CA LYS A 676 18.76 6.77 5.68
C LYS A 676 18.53 7.44 4.34
#